data_AF-A0A671WK55-F1
#
_entry.id   AF-A0A671WK55-F1
#
_cell.length_a   1.000
_cell.length_b   1.000
_cell.length_c   1.000
_cell.angle_alpha   90.00
_cell.angle_beta   90.00
_cell.angle_gamma   90.00
#
_symmetry.space_group_name_H-M   'P 1'
#
loop_
_entity.id
_entity.type
_entity.pdbx_description
1 polymer ?
#
loop_
_entity_poly.entity_id
_entity_poly.type
_entity_poly.pdbx_seq_one_letter_code
_entity_poly.pdbx_strand_id
1 'polypeptide(L)'
;MGVPKFYRWISERYPCLSEVVKEHQIPEFDNLYLDMNGIIHQCSHPNDEDVHFRISEEKIFADIFHYLEVLFRIIKPRKVFFMAVDGVAPRAKMNQQRGRRFRSAKEAEDKIKKALDKGEVLPTEARFDSNCITPGTDFMARLQEQLEYFVHNKLSTDKLWQNVRVYLSGHETPGEGEHKIMEFIRSENRKPSHDPNTRHCLYGLDADLMMLGLTSHEPNFSLLREEVRKFGKNVLCLNVFHFNTLHVTCTLNMCVFFFQKHIGSDYDLERIIDDWILMGFLVGNDFIPHLPHLHISHDALPLLYKTYISVLPSLGGYLNENGHLNLRNFEKYLEKLSEFDREHFSEVFVDLKWFESKVGNKKCIPTFIHCFYDSALCLAALTSSEKVIGEGKGDDEEEEDDMFETEFRQYKRTYYMTKMGVDVVSDEFLAKQARCYVEGIQWILHYYYHGVQSWSWYYPFHYAPFLSDIRNIAGLKLTFDLGKPFMPFQQLLAVLPAASMELLPQAYRHLMTSENSPIIEYYPLDFKTDLNGKQQEWEAVVLIPFIDERCLLAAMDPCNHNLTKQEKARNCHTECAVYTYDQEADVTYSSSLPQLFPDIIHCHVRFCLEEPPGVQRVYNRASTPPPTKVTCLSDKEQKDWVKDVQGLTEHFLKRKGIVVNETTVLLYGQLLTGRKYVPKANGVVELEKQWAKQVLPFAYQTVVKDIKAFYSSLTCFKSLDELFPPTTTVFMVGNPYYGAMGEVQDSSDVIKDGRVRVVFNVPHEPQLETLIQNQHKYCVKYSPGYVLASRLGVTSYLVSRFSGSIFIGRGSKKNPCGEQKANVGLNLKFNKKNEEVPGYTKRTEKEWLYSVAVEDLLAEYLDRFSEVFNAVSRNSHDDVFYEDDIWPGLDQNGAEKVAEITSWLKSHPVSSVSRTSCELQVLDTAIVERIEEAVEKTKVILTNTASSCSIPPTVAVSEVLPVCTRCPSIDTPLSMFSIFVSLASLSQVKKSTKKVRVTVKPHLLFRVSVICLALLQVKAI
;
A
#
# COMPACT_ATOMS: atom_id res chain seq x y z
N MET A 1 5.32 3.33 8.09
CA MET A 1 5.75 4.11 9.28
C MET A 1 4.88 3.71 10.46
N GLY A 2 4.99 4.40 11.60
CA GLY A 2 4.19 4.10 12.78
C GLY A 2 4.74 2.96 13.62
N VAL A 3 3.96 1.88 13.76
CA VAL A 3 4.41 0.65 14.44
C VAL A 3 5.07 -0.33 13.45
N PRO A 4 6.40 -0.55 13.47
CA PRO A 4 7.09 -1.40 12.49
C PRO A 4 6.59 -2.85 12.51
N LYS A 5 6.37 -3.45 11.34
CA LYS A 5 5.90 -4.85 11.15
C LYS A 5 4.51 -5.18 11.75
N PHE A 6 3.80 -4.20 12.33
CA PHE A 6 2.53 -4.43 13.03
C PHE A 6 1.42 -5.00 12.14
N TYR A 7 1.21 -4.43 10.95
CA TYR A 7 0.23 -4.96 9.99
C TYR A 7 0.48 -6.42 9.62
N ARG A 8 1.75 -6.80 9.45
CA ARG A 8 2.12 -8.18 9.14
C ARG A 8 1.79 -9.10 10.31
N TRP A 9 2.21 -8.72 11.51
CA TRP A 9 1.96 -9.48 12.73
C TRP A 9 0.46 -9.68 13.00
N ILE A 10 -0.35 -8.62 12.88
CA ILE A 10 -1.80 -8.70 13.12
C ILE A 10 -2.51 -9.54 12.04
N SER A 11 -2.07 -9.45 10.78
CA SER A 11 -2.63 -10.24 9.67
C SER A 11 -2.26 -11.73 9.77
N GLU A 12 -1.06 -12.05 10.26
CA GLU A 12 -0.64 -13.44 10.52
C GLU A 12 -1.36 -14.02 11.74
N ARG A 13 -1.53 -13.24 12.81
CA ARG A 13 -2.24 -13.65 14.03
C ARG A 13 -3.74 -13.83 13.82
N TYR A 14 -4.35 -12.96 13.01
CA TYR A 14 -5.78 -12.99 12.70
C TYR A 14 -5.98 -13.02 11.17
N PRO A 15 -5.87 -14.20 10.54
CA PRO A 15 -5.89 -14.33 9.07
C PRO A 15 -7.19 -13.90 8.39
N CYS A 16 -8.28 -13.74 9.14
CA CYS A 16 -9.58 -13.29 8.65
C CYS A 16 -9.72 -11.77 8.56
N LEU A 17 -8.75 -10.98 9.04
CA LEU A 17 -8.86 -9.52 9.05
C LEU A 17 -8.72 -8.87 7.68
N SER A 18 -7.83 -9.41 6.86
CA SER A 18 -7.54 -8.89 5.53
C SER A 18 -8.06 -9.82 4.45
N GLU A 19 -8.78 -9.28 3.47
CA GLU A 19 -9.19 -10.01 2.28
C GLU A 19 -8.72 -9.31 1.01
N VAL A 20 -8.19 -10.12 0.09
CA VAL A 20 -7.89 -9.71 -1.28
C VAL A 20 -9.21 -9.63 -2.05
N VAL A 21 -9.70 -8.42 -2.27
CA VAL A 21 -11.00 -8.19 -2.88
C VAL A 21 -10.88 -7.86 -4.38
N LYS A 22 -11.77 -8.45 -5.19
CA LYS A 22 -12.02 -8.01 -6.58
C LYS A 22 -13.02 -6.86 -6.58
N GLU A 23 -13.05 -6.04 -7.64
CA GLU A 23 -13.92 -4.84 -7.73
C GLU A 23 -15.39 -5.09 -7.32
N HIS A 24 -15.98 -6.22 -7.73
CA HIS A 24 -17.38 -6.56 -7.42
C HIS A 24 -17.62 -7.13 -6.02
N GLN A 25 -16.56 -7.39 -5.26
CA GLN A 25 -16.61 -7.87 -3.88
C GLN A 25 -16.37 -6.73 -2.87
N ILE A 26 -15.95 -5.56 -3.34
CA ILE A 26 -15.74 -4.38 -2.50
C ILE A 26 -17.11 -3.92 -1.97
N PRO A 27 -17.28 -3.76 -0.65
CA PRO A 27 -18.51 -3.26 -0.09
C PRO A 27 -18.75 -1.81 -0.52
N GLU A 28 -20.01 -1.39 -0.53
CA GLU A 28 -20.32 0.04 -0.74
C GLU A 28 -19.87 0.86 0.47
N PHE A 29 -19.33 2.05 0.21
CA PHE A 29 -18.89 3.00 1.23
C PHE A 29 -19.63 4.33 1.11
N ASP A 30 -19.90 4.96 2.25
CA ASP A 30 -20.47 6.30 2.29
C ASP A 30 -19.37 7.35 2.15
N ASN A 31 -18.26 7.14 2.86
CA ASN A 31 -17.14 8.07 2.91
C ASN A 31 -15.83 7.38 2.51
N LEU A 32 -15.07 8.02 1.61
CA LEU A 32 -13.71 7.62 1.25
C LEU A 32 -12.73 8.72 1.66
N TYR A 33 -11.70 8.35 2.40
CA TYR A 33 -10.63 9.23 2.88
C TYR A 33 -9.30 8.77 2.30
N LEU A 34 -8.53 9.71 1.73
CA LEU A 34 -7.21 9.44 1.17
C LEU A 34 -6.15 10.23 1.94
N ASP A 35 -5.21 9.51 2.54
CA ASP A 35 -3.90 10.09 2.87
C ASP A 35 -3.05 10.16 1.60
N MET A 36 -2.81 11.38 1.13
CA MET A 36 -2.19 11.66 -0.16
C MET A 36 -0.68 11.47 -0.15
N ASN A 37 -0.02 11.54 1.00
CA ASN A 37 1.44 11.60 1.07
C ASN A 37 2.07 10.34 0.49
N GLY A 38 1.51 9.16 0.79
CA GLY A 38 1.94 7.90 0.17
C GLY A 38 1.81 7.88 -1.35
N ILE A 39 0.73 8.46 -1.90
CA ILE A 39 0.48 8.55 -3.34
C ILE A 39 1.51 9.48 -4.00
N ILE A 40 1.76 10.65 -3.41
CA ILE A 40 2.71 11.63 -3.93
C ILE A 40 4.12 11.03 -4.01
N HIS A 41 4.56 10.30 -2.97
CA HIS A 41 5.84 9.60 -2.96
C HIS A 41 5.93 8.55 -4.09
N GLN A 42 4.91 7.70 -4.23
CA GLN A 42 4.88 6.64 -5.25
C GLN A 42 4.88 7.18 -6.69
N CYS A 43 4.18 8.28 -6.94
CA CYS A 43 4.12 8.91 -8.26
C CYS A 43 5.36 9.75 -8.61
N SER A 44 6.11 10.25 -7.61
CA SER A 44 7.26 11.13 -7.85
C SER A 44 8.61 10.42 -7.89
N HIS A 45 8.81 9.34 -7.15
CA HIS A 45 10.08 8.59 -7.15
C HIS A 45 9.85 7.10 -6.90
N PRO A 46 9.23 6.40 -7.87
CA PRO A 46 8.91 4.97 -7.74
C PRO A 46 10.13 4.05 -7.60
N ASN A 47 11.32 4.52 -7.99
CA ASN A 47 12.56 3.74 -7.95
C ASN A 47 13.74 4.59 -7.45
N ASP A 48 13.77 4.85 -6.14
CA ASP A 48 14.79 5.67 -5.48
C ASP A 48 16.21 5.05 -5.46
N GLU A 49 16.35 3.81 -5.94
CA GLU A 49 17.63 3.13 -6.13
C GLU A 49 18.33 3.50 -7.44
N ASP A 50 17.60 4.02 -8.42
CA ASP A 50 18.16 4.34 -9.74
C ASP A 50 18.61 5.81 -9.81
N VAL A 51 19.92 6.01 -9.76
CA VAL A 51 20.55 7.35 -9.83
C VAL A 51 20.33 8.06 -11.16
N HIS A 52 19.99 7.32 -12.22
CA HIS A 52 19.73 7.87 -13.56
C HIS A 52 18.26 8.25 -13.77
N PHE A 53 17.37 7.87 -12.86
CA PHE A 53 15.94 8.15 -13.01
C PHE A 53 15.64 9.65 -12.99
N ARG A 54 14.84 10.12 -13.96
CA ARG A 54 14.34 11.49 -14.08
C ARG A 54 12.86 11.48 -14.41
N ILE A 55 12.13 12.42 -13.84
CA ILE A 55 10.70 12.61 -14.04
C ILE A 55 10.38 14.10 -13.94
N SER A 56 9.50 14.59 -14.81
CA SER A 56 9.04 15.97 -14.78
C SER A 56 7.82 16.13 -13.86
N GLU A 57 7.61 17.32 -13.30
CA GLU A 57 6.46 17.59 -12.41
C GLU A 57 5.12 17.33 -13.12
N GLU A 58 5.02 17.66 -14.40
CA GLU A 58 3.85 17.41 -15.22
C GLU A 58 3.47 15.93 -15.25
N LYS A 59 4.47 15.07 -15.36
CA LYS A 59 4.28 13.62 -15.36
C LYS A 59 3.86 13.13 -13.97
N ILE A 60 4.44 13.68 -12.90
CA ILE A 60 4.04 13.39 -11.52
C ILE A 60 2.57 13.75 -11.30
N PHE A 61 2.13 14.95 -11.71
CA PHE A 61 0.74 15.40 -11.56
C PHE A 61 -0.23 14.53 -12.35
N ALA A 62 0.10 14.18 -13.60
CA ALA A 62 -0.70 13.28 -14.40
C ALA A 62 -0.85 11.89 -13.76
N ASP A 63 0.23 11.37 -13.15
CA ASP A 63 0.22 10.08 -12.46
C ASP A 63 -0.60 10.14 -11.17
N ILE A 64 -0.53 11.22 -10.40
CA ILE A 64 -1.38 11.45 -9.22
C ILE A 64 -2.87 11.49 -9.63
N PHE A 65 -3.23 12.27 -10.65
CA PHE A 65 -4.61 12.36 -11.13
C PHE A 65 -5.16 11.00 -11.58
N HIS A 66 -4.33 10.23 -12.29
CA HIS A 66 -4.69 8.89 -12.69
C HIS A 66 -4.95 7.99 -11.49
N TYR A 67 -4.09 8.07 -10.47
CA TYR A 67 -4.22 7.31 -9.24
C TYR A 67 -5.53 7.61 -8.50
N LEU A 68 -5.84 8.88 -8.30
CA LEU A 68 -7.06 9.34 -7.63
C LEU A 68 -8.31 8.89 -8.37
N GLU A 69 -8.30 9.00 -9.70
CA GLU A 69 -9.42 8.54 -10.52
C GLU A 69 -9.65 7.03 -10.38
N VAL A 70 -8.58 6.23 -10.35
CA VAL A 70 -8.71 4.78 -10.17
C VAL A 70 -9.29 4.45 -8.80
N LEU A 71 -8.77 5.02 -7.72
CA LEU A 71 -9.28 4.79 -6.36
C LEU A 71 -10.75 5.19 -6.22
N PHE A 72 -11.12 6.39 -6.70
CA PHE A 72 -12.51 6.86 -6.65
C PHE A 72 -13.46 5.93 -7.41
N ARG A 73 -13.05 5.47 -8.60
CA ARG A 73 -13.85 4.56 -9.43
C ARG A 73 -13.96 3.15 -8.86
N ILE A 74 -12.98 2.70 -8.08
CA ILE A 74 -13.03 1.38 -7.44
C ILE A 74 -14.01 1.42 -6.25
N ILE A 75 -13.90 2.46 -5.42
CA ILE A 75 -14.64 2.54 -4.16
C ILE A 75 -16.05 3.13 -4.31
N LYS A 76 -16.23 4.09 -5.23
CA LYS A 76 -17.51 4.76 -5.52
C LYS A 76 -18.19 5.31 -4.25
N PRO A 77 -17.54 6.23 -3.50
CA PRO A 77 -18.11 6.80 -2.28
C PRO A 77 -19.45 7.51 -2.59
N ARG A 78 -20.39 7.45 -1.64
CA ARG A 78 -21.76 7.96 -1.84
C ARG A 78 -22.04 9.33 -1.25
N LYS A 79 -21.29 9.75 -0.23
CA LYS A 79 -21.53 11.00 0.51
C LYS A 79 -20.30 11.90 0.50
N VAL A 80 -19.14 11.36 0.90
CA VAL A 80 -17.92 12.15 1.11
C VAL A 80 -16.73 11.53 0.39
N PHE A 81 -15.96 12.37 -0.29
CA PHE A 81 -14.62 12.06 -0.77
C PHE A 81 -13.64 13.08 -0.20
N PHE A 82 -12.76 12.65 0.69
CA PHE A 82 -11.84 13.51 1.43
C PHE A 82 -10.41 13.21 1.04
N MET A 83 -9.68 14.20 0.53
CA MET A 83 -8.27 14.12 0.20
C MET A 83 -7.47 14.97 1.18
N ALA A 84 -6.54 14.34 1.89
CA ALA A 84 -5.72 15.01 2.90
C ALA A 84 -4.24 14.94 2.50
N VAL A 85 -3.61 16.11 2.37
CA VAL A 85 -2.16 16.27 2.14
C VAL A 85 -1.54 16.76 3.44
N ASP A 86 -0.36 16.29 3.82
CA ASP A 86 0.31 16.77 5.04
C ASP A 86 0.58 18.27 4.97
N GLY A 87 0.16 18.99 6.00
CA GLY A 87 0.55 20.36 6.26
C GLY A 87 1.63 20.46 7.33
N VAL A 88 1.72 21.64 7.96
CA VAL A 88 2.68 21.85 9.06
C VAL A 88 2.35 20.93 10.23
N ALA A 89 3.29 20.09 10.65
CA ALA A 89 3.11 19.09 11.69
C ALA A 89 3.46 19.65 13.08
N PRO A 90 2.95 19.06 14.17
CA PRO A 90 3.39 19.37 15.52
C PRO A 90 4.89 19.07 15.74
N ARG A 91 5.53 19.80 16.65
CA ARG A 91 6.97 19.68 16.92
C ARG A 91 7.41 18.28 17.34
N ALA A 92 6.53 17.54 18.02
CA ALA A 92 6.71 16.13 18.34
C ALA A 92 7.03 15.27 17.11
N LYS A 93 6.39 15.55 15.97
CA LYS A 93 6.63 14.85 14.69
C LYS A 93 7.80 15.43 13.90
N MET A 94 8.04 16.74 14.02
CA MET A 94 9.06 17.44 13.22
C MET A 94 10.47 16.87 13.39
N ASN A 95 10.84 16.39 14.58
CA ASN A 95 12.15 15.77 14.80
C ASN A 95 12.32 14.46 13.99
N GLN A 96 11.26 13.65 13.94
CA GLN A 96 11.22 12.43 13.12
C GLN A 96 11.29 12.77 11.64
N GLN A 97 10.52 13.76 11.18
CA GLN A 97 10.57 14.24 9.79
C GLN A 97 11.97 14.73 9.43
N ARG A 98 12.57 15.57 10.28
CA ARG A 98 13.93 16.10 10.08
C ARG A 98 14.96 14.99 9.95
N GLY A 99 14.97 14.02 10.86
CA GLY A 99 15.86 12.86 10.78
C GLY A 99 15.74 12.12 9.44
N ARG A 100 14.50 11.93 8.94
CA ARG A 100 14.24 11.33 7.62
C ARG A 100 14.79 12.18 6.47
N ARG A 101 14.62 13.51 6.50
CA ARG A 101 15.11 14.43 5.45
C ARG A 101 16.64 14.50 5.38
N PHE A 102 17.30 14.50 6.54
CA PHE A 102 18.78 14.43 6.61
C PHE A 102 19.29 13.11 6.04
N ARG A 103 18.62 12.00 6.38
CA ARG A 103 19.00 10.68 5.89
C ARG A 103 18.81 10.55 4.37
N SER A 104 17.65 10.95 3.84
CA SER A 104 17.38 10.87 2.40
C SER A 104 18.37 11.69 1.58
N ALA A 105 18.75 12.88 2.05
CA ALA A 105 19.76 13.71 1.40
C ALA A 105 21.14 13.03 1.38
N LYS A 106 21.60 12.51 2.53
CA LYS A 106 22.89 11.80 2.66
C LYS A 106 22.92 10.53 1.79
N GLU A 107 21.86 9.73 1.82
CA GLU A 107 21.74 8.53 0.98
C GLU A 107 21.76 8.86 -0.52
N ALA A 108 21.13 9.96 -0.93
CA ALA A 108 21.15 10.42 -2.31
C ALA A 108 22.55 10.85 -2.75
N GLU A 109 23.26 11.62 -1.90
CA GLU A 109 24.64 12.04 -2.13
C GLU A 109 25.59 10.85 -2.22
N ASP A 110 25.51 9.90 -1.29
CA ASP A 110 26.33 8.69 -1.28
C ASP A 110 26.10 7.82 -2.51
N LYS A 111 24.85 7.70 -2.97
CA LYS A 111 24.50 6.98 -4.21
C LYS A 111 25.09 7.67 -5.44
N ILE A 112 25.03 9.00 -5.52
CA ILE A 112 25.60 9.79 -6.61
C ILE A 112 27.13 9.64 -6.63
N LYS A 113 27.78 9.80 -5.48
CA LYS A 113 29.23 9.64 -5.34
C LYS A 113 29.68 8.25 -5.77
N LYS A 114 29.00 7.19 -5.30
CA LYS A 114 29.28 5.81 -5.71
C LYS A 114 29.10 5.56 -7.21
N ALA A 115 28.21 6.28 -7.90
CA ALA A 115 28.02 6.16 -9.35
C ALA A 115 29.14 6.89 -10.11
N LEU A 116 29.52 8.08 -9.67
CA LEU A 116 30.62 8.85 -10.24
C LEU A 116 31.97 8.13 -10.06
N ASP A 117 32.21 7.55 -8.88
CA ASP A 117 33.41 6.75 -8.58
C ASP A 117 33.52 5.50 -9.48
N LYS A 118 32.37 4.98 -9.97
CA LYS A 118 32.32 3.90 -10.97
C LYS A 118 32.50 4.37 -12.41
N GLY A 119 32.70 5.67 -12.63
CA GLY A 119 32.82 6.27 -13.96
C GLY A 119 31.51 6.41 -14.71
N GLU A 120 30.36 6.34 -14.03
CA GLU A 120 29.05 6.53 -14.67
C GLU A 120 28.81 8.01 -15.02
N VAL A 121 28.35 8.28 -16.25
CA VAL A 121 27.95 9.63 -16.67
C VAL A 121 26.49 9.84 -16.30
N LEU A 122 26.24 10.73 -15.34
CA LEU A 122 24.89 11.07 -14.89
C LEU A 122 24.18 12.01 -15.90
N PRO A 123 22.84 11.94 -16.00
CA PRO A 123 22.06 12.89 -16.79
C PRO A 123 22.31 14.34 -16.37
N THR A 124 22.27 15.27 -17.33
CA THR A 124 22.44 16.71 -17.08
C THR A 124 21.28 17.32 -16.29
N GLU A 125 20.09 16.73 -16.39
CA GLU A 125 18.93 17.13 -15.60
C GLU A 125 19.15 16.77 -14.12
N ALA A 126 18.72 17.66 -13.23
CA ALA A 126 18.80 17.42 -11.80
C ALA A 126 17.90 16.25 -11.38
N ARG A 127 18.35 15.46 -10.40
CA ARG A 127 17.51 14.43 -9.78
C ARG A 127 16.38 15.11 -9.01
N PHE A 128 15.20 14.48 -9.00
CA PHE A 128 14.09 14.91 -8.16
C PHE A 128 14.45 14.79 -6.67
N ASP A 129 14.44 15.92 -5.95
CA ASP A 129 14.66 15.95 -4.49
C ASP A 129 13.33 15.66 -3.77
N SER A 130 13.19 14.47 -3.19
CA SER A 130 11.98 14.05 -2.48
C SER A 130 11.70 14.85 -1.21
N ASN A 131 12.67 15.61 -0.69
CA ASN A 131 12.45 16.53 0.42
C ASN A 131 11.51 17.69 0.05
N CYS A 132 11.26 17.92 -1.25
CA CYS A 132 10.28 18.90 -1.72
C CYS A 132 8.83 18.56 -1.33
N ILE A 133 8.56 17.31 -0.93
CA ILE A 133 7.28 16.85 -0.38
C ILE A 133 7.19 17.26 1.10
N THR A 134 7.21 18.57 1.32
CA THR A 134 7.12 19.23 2.63
C THR A 134 6.32 20.52 2.43
N PRO A 135 5.36 20.88 3.31
CA PRO A 135 4.55 22.09 3.15
C PRO A 135 5.42 23.35 3.06
N GLY A 136 5.01 24.29 2.20
CA GLY A 136 5.69 25.56 1.99
C GLY A 136 6.69 25.56 0.83
N THR A 137 6.98 24.41 0.22
CA THR A 137 7.83 24.36 -0.98
C THR A 137 7.07 24.83 -2.23
N ASP A 138 7.84 25.21 -3.25
CA ASP A 138 7.34 25.52 -4.59
C ASP A 138 6.55 24.36 -5.21
N PHE A 139 7.06 23.14 -5.05
CA PHE A 139 6.41 21.93 -5.55
C PHE A 139 5.03 21.72 -4.94
N MET A 140 4.89 21.85 -3.61
CA MET A 140 3.61 21.61 -2.94
C MET A 140 2.56 22.66 -3.30
N ALA A 141 2.96 23.92 -3.48
CA ALA A 141 2.06 24.98 -3.92
C ALA A 141 1.52 24.70 -5.34
N ARG A 142 2.38 24.30 -6.29
CA ARG A 142 1.93 23.90 -7.63
C ARG A 142 1.05 22.65 -7.60
N LEU A 143 1.39 21.67 -6.76
CA LEU A 143 0.58 20.47 -6.57
C LEU A 143 -0.82 20.81 -6.06
N GLN A 144 -0.95 21.76 -5.12
CA GLN A 144 -2.24 22.24 -4.62
C GLN A 144 -3.10 22.82 -5.76
N GLU A 145 -2.55 23.73 -6.57
CA GLU A 145 -3.25 24.29 -7.74
C GLU A 145 -3.70 23.20 -8.73
N GLN A 146 -2.86 22.19 -8.96
CA GLN A 146 -3.20 21.07 -9.83
C GLN A 146 -4.33 20.20 -9.25
N LEU A 147 -4.31 19.91 -7.95
CA LEU A 147 -5.37 19.16 -7.29
C LEU A 147 -6.71 19.90 -7.32
N GLU A 148 -6.71 21.22 -7.15
CA GLU A 148 -7.89 22.06 -7.30
C GLU A 148 -8.44 21.98 -8.73
N TYR A 149 -7.59 22.19 -9.74
CA TYR A 149 -7.98 22.02 -11.14
C TYR A 149 -8.58 20.64 -11.40
N PHE A 150 -7.98 19.57 -10.85
CA PHE A 150 -8.49 18.21 -11.00
C PHE A 150 -9.90 18.04 -10.43
N VAL A 151 -10.15 18.56 -9.22
CA VAL A 151 -11.48 18.52 -8.60
C VAL A 151 -12.49 19.31 -9.43
N HIS A 152 -12.14 20.52 -9.87
CA HIS A 152 -12.98 21.34 -10.73
C HIS A 152 -13.36 20.63 -12.03
N ASN A 153 -12.38 20.02 -12.69
CA ASN A 153 -12.57 19.25 -13.90
C ASN A 153 -13.47 18.03 -13.67
N LYS A 154 -13.23 17.26 -12.60
CA LYS A 154 -14.00 16.04 -12.31
C LYS A 154 -15.46 16.33 -11.93
N LEU A 155 -15.72 17.33 -11.09
CA LEU A 155 -17.10 17.72 -10.76
C LEU A 155 -17.88 18.24 -11.99
N SER A 156 -17.20 18.97 -12.88
CA SER A 156 -17.83 19.53 -14.08
C SER A 156 -18.07 18.46 -15.17
N THR A 157 -17.23 17.43 -15.26
CA THR A 157 -17.26 16.47 -16.38
C THR A 157 -17.74 15.05 -16.02
N ASP A 158 -17.62 14.62 -14.77
CA ASP A 158 -17.92 13.25 -14.34
C ASP A 158 -19.15 13.18 -13.42
N LYS A 159 -20.23 12.57 -13.94
CA LYS A 159 -21.50 12.37 -13.22
C LYS A 159 -21.36 11.61 -11.90
N LEU A 160 -20.32 10.77 -11.74
CA LEU A 160 -20.09 10.05 -10.48
C LEU A 160 -19.61 10.98 -9.35
N TRP A 161 -18.96 12.08 -9.70
CA TRP A 161 -18.46 13.07 -8.73
C TRP A 161 -19.54 14.06 -8.31
N GLN A 162 -20.52 14.32 -9.17
CA GLN A 162 -21.55 15.36 -8.97
C GLN A 162 -22.42 15.17 -7.72
N ASN A 163 -22.59 13.93 -7.24
CA ASN A 163 -23.41 13.61 -6.06
C ASN A 163 -22.58 13.38 -4.78
N VAL A 164 -21.30 13.75 -4.77
CA VAL A 164 -20.38 13.53 -3.65
C VAL A 164 -19.82 14.87 -3.19
N ARG A 165 -19.75 15.11 -1.87
CA ARG A 165 -19.05 16.26 -1.31
C ARG A 165 -17.55 15.98 -1.33
N VAL A 166 -16.78 16.82 -2.03
CA VAL A 166 -15.34 16.65 -2.16
C VAL A 166 -14.63 17.62 -1.24
N TYR A 167 -13.84 17.10 -0.31
CA TYR A 167 -13.00 17.88 0.61
C TYR A 167 -11.54 17.76 0.16
N LEU A 168 -10.88 18.90 -0.02
CA LEU A 168 -9.44 18.97 -0.27
C LEU A 168 -8.80 19.71 0.90
N SER A 169 -8.15 18.96 1.79
CA SER A 169 -7.32 19.53 2.85
C SER A 169 -5.86 19.50 2.41
N GLY A 170 -5.45 20.59 1.77
CA GLY A 170 -4.13 20.76 1.19
C GLY A 170 -3.00 20.90 2.21
N HIS A 171 -1.78 21.12 1.71
CA HIS A 171 -0.59 21.37 2.53
C HIS A 171 -0.65 22.70 3.30
N GLU A 172 -1.56 23.58 2.92
CA GLU A 172 -1.78 24.90 3.52
C GLU A 172 -2.55 24.82 4.85
N THR A 173 -3.32 23.75 5.07
CA THR A 173 -3.97 23.49 6.36
C THR A 173 -2.96 22.81 7.29
N PRO A 174 -2.73 23.27 8.53
CA PRO A 174 -1.85 22.58 9.48
C PRO A 174 -2.32 21.16 9.84
N GLY A 175 -1.37 20.30 10.20
CA GLY A 175 -1.60 18.93 10.65
C GLY A 175 -1.23 17.86 9.61
N GLU A 176 -1.01 16.64 10.08
CA GLU A 176 -0.80 15.46 9.23
C GLU A 176 -2.12 15.04 8.57
N GLY A 177 -2.04 14.48 7.35
CA GLY A 177 -3.19 14.08 6.54
C GLY A 177 -4.13 13.13 7.28
N GLU A 178 -3.57 12.11 7.92
CA GLU A 178 -4.33 11.14 8.71
C GLU A 178 -5.05 11.77 9.92
N HIS A 179 -4.44 12.76 10.59
CA HIS A 179 -5.04 13.44 11.73
C HIS A 179 -6.08 14.49 11.31
N LYS A 180 -5.92 15.13 10.15
CA LYS A 180 -6.96 15.98 9.52
C LYS A 180 -8.22 15.17 9.22
N ILE A 181 -8.05 13.96 8.66
CA ILE A 181 -9.14 13.03 8.40
C ILE A 181 -9.83 12.66 9.71
N MET A 182 -9.06 12.32 10.75
CA MET A 182 -9.65 11.92 12.03
C MET A 182 -10.34 13.07 12.74
N GLU A 183 -9.85 14.31 12.61
CA GLU A 183 -10.55 15.49 13.11
C GLU A 183 -11.89 15.70 12.40
N PHE A 184 -11.94 15.50 11.07
CA PHE A 184 -13.18 15.52 10.31
C PHE A 184 -14.16 14.42 10.77
N ILE A 185 -13.68 13.19 10.97
CA ILE A 185 -14.54 12.08 11.45
C ILE A 185 -15.09 12.40 12.85
N ARG A 186 -14.25 12.87 13.77
CA ARG A 186 -14.69 13.28 15.11
C ARG A 186 -15.72 14.41 15.07
N SER A 187 -15.53 15.40 14.20
CA SER A 187 -16.47 16.53 14.09
C SER A 187 -17.81 16.09 13.51
N GLU A 188 -17.83 15.22 12.50
CA GLU A 188 -19.07 14.62 11.97
C GLU A 188 -19.77 13.76 13.04
N ASN A 189 -19.03 12.95 13.79
CA ASN A 189 -19.58 12.06 14.81
C ASN A 189 -20.23 12.82 15.99
N ARG A 190 -19.78 14.04 16.27
CA ARG A 190 -20.39 14.92 17.28
C ARG A 190 -21.71 15.53 16.83
N LYS A 191 -22.01 15.55 15.53
CA LYS A 191 -23.26 16.12 15.01
C LYS A 191 -24.45 15.24 15.44
N PRO A 192 -25.56 15.81 15.95
CA PRO A 192 -26.73 15.03 16.35
C PRO A 192 -27.39 14.25 15.21
N SER A 193 -27.14 14.65 13.96
CA SER A 193 -27.63 14.00 12.75
C SER A 193 -26.73 12.86 12.23
N HIS A 194 -25.63 12.53 12.92
CA HIS A 194 -24.72 11.46 12.51
C HIS A 194 -25.45 10.13 12.41
N ASP A 195 -25.20 9.40 11.32
CA ASP A 195 -25.70 8.04 11.15
C ASP A 195 -24.64 7.07 11.70
N PRO A 196 -24.92 6.36 12.80
CA PRO A 196 -23.96 5.44 13.42
C PRO A 196 -23.62 4.22 12.53
N ASN A 197 -24.32 4.04 11.41
CA ASN A 197 -24.02 3.01 10.42
C ASN A 197 -23.27 3.55 9.20
N THR A 198 -22.74 4.77 9.27
CA THR A 198 -21.92 5.34 8.19
C THR A 198 -20.72 4.41 7.91
N ARG A 199 -20.48 4.11 6.63
CA ARG A 199 -19.41 3.21 6.21
C ARG A 199 -18.20 4.00 5.76
N HIS A 200 -17.10 3.84 6.49
CA HIS A 200 -15.85 4.57 6.31
C HIS A 200 -14.82 3.69 5.58
N CYS A 201 -14.20 4.23 4.54
CA CYS A 201 -13.05 3.64 3.87
C CYS A 201 -11.87 4.61 3.93
N LEU A 202 -10.80 4.24 4.62
CA LEU A 202 -9.57 5.04 4.70
C LEU A 202 -8.45 4.33 3.93
N TYR A 203 -7.86 5.04 2.96
CA TYR A 203 -6.76 4.55 2.16
C TYR A 203 -5.41 5.00 2.73
N GLY A 204 -4.48 4.06 2.87
CA GLY A 204 -3.07 4.36 3.12
C GLY A 204 -2.25 3.14 3.57
N LEU A 205 -0.93 3.26 3.50
CA LEU A 205 0.00 2.17 3.78
C LEU A 205 0.56 2.19 5.21
N ASP A 206 0.21 3.17 6.03
CA ASP A 206 0.74 3.24 7.39
C ASP A 206 -0.02 2.35 8.38
N ALA A 207 0.71 1.82 9.36
CA ALA A 207 0.14 0.97 10.40
C ALA A 207 -0.71 1.79 11.39
N ASP A 208 -0.40 3.08 11.53
CA ASP A 208 -1.07 4.00 12.44
C ASP A 208 -2.52 4.26 12.04
N LEU A 209 -2.85 4.18 10.73
CA LEU A 209 -4.22 4.24 10.23
C LEU A 209 -5.12 3.16 10.85
N MET A 210 -4.54 2.02 11.24
CA MET A 210 -5.28 0.97 11.95
C MET A 210 -5.60 1.37 13.38
N MET A 211 -4.66 2.01 14.07
CA MET A 211 -4.90 2.56 15.41
C MET A 211 -5.91 3.70 15.34
N LEU A 212 -5.76 4.62 14.40
CA LEU A 212 -6.71 5.73 14.21
C LEU A 212 -8.12 5.22 13.87
N GLY A 213 -8.24 4.21 13.00
CA GLY A 213 -9.52 3.56 12.72
C GLY A 213 -10.17 2.96 13.97
N LEU A 214 -9.39 2.34 14.86
CA LEU A 214 -9.88 1.79 16.12
C LEU A 214 -10.32 2.90 17.10
N THR A 215 -9.55 3.99 17.21
CA THR A 215 -9.88 5.13 18.09
C THR A 215 -11.17 5.87 17.70
N SER A 216 -11.66 5.67 16.47
CA SER A 216 -12.93 6.26 16.04
C SER A 216 -14.15 5.58 16.66
N HIS A 217 -14.00 4.32 17.12
CA HIS A 217 -15.09 3.45 17.56
C HIS A 217 -16.26 3.32 16.54
N GLU A 218 -15.99 3.59 15.26
CA GLU A 218 -16.99 3.45 14.20
C GLU A 218 -17.17 1.96 13.83
N PRO A 219 -18.41 1.43 13.88
CA PRO A 219 -18.66 0.01 13.68
C PRO A 219 -18.42 -0.45 12.25
N ASN A 220 -18.42 0.46 11.26
CA ASN A 220 -18.25 0.13 9.84
C ASN A 220 -17.02 0.84 9.25
N PHE A 221 -15.85 0.56 9.78
CA PHE A 221 -14.58 1.15 9.34
C PHE A 221 -13.72 0.11 8.60
N SER A 222 -13.28 0.45 7.39
CA SER A 222 -12.37 -0.39 6.60
C SER A 222 -11.13 0.39 6.16
N LEU A 223 -9.98 -0.27 6.17
CA LEU A 223 -8.77 0.25 5.55
C LEU A 223 -8.55 -0.37 4.19
N LEU A 224 -8.31 0.46 3.19
CA LEU A 224 -7.93 0.04 1.85
C LEU A 224 -6.41 0.12 1.71
N ARG A 225 -5.77 -1.01 1.42
CA ARG A 225 -4.31 -1.10 1.24
C ARG A 225 -3.95 -1.84 -0.02
N GLU A 226 -2.84 -1.46 -0.64
CA GLU A 226 -2.31 -2.17 -1.80
C GLU A 226 -1.50 -3.39 -1.39
N GLU A 227 -1.56 -4.46 -2.18
CA GLU A 227 -0.67 -5.60 -1.98
C GLU A 227 0.77 -5.19 -2.35
N VAL A 228 1.66 -5.17 -1.35
CA VAL A 228 3.10 -4.88 -1.52
C VAL A 228 3.78 -6.03 -2.26
N ARG A 229 3.59 -6.09 -3.58
CA ARG A 229 4.40 -6.94 -4.46
C ARG A 229 5.53 -6.08 -4.99
N LYS A 230 6.79 -6.49 -4.77
CA LYS A 230 7.97 -5.89 -5.43
C LYS A 230 7.86 -6.13 -6.95
N PHE A 231 7.10 -5.30 -7.64
CA PHE A 231 7.03 -5.26 -9.10
C PHE A 231 8.25 -4.48 -9.60
N GLY A 232 9.02 -5.11 -10.49
CA GLY A 232 10.12 -4.43 -11.16
C GLY A 232 9.62 -3.37 -12.14
N LYS A 233 10.35 -2.25 -12.19
CA LYS A 233 10.48 -1.18 -13.20
C LYS A 233 9.27 -0.55 -13.92
N ASN A 234 8.04 -1.11 -13.93
CA ASN A 234 6.88 -0.46 -14.57
C ASN A 234 5.71 -0.29 -13.60
N VAL A 235 5.60 0.91 -13.03
CA VAL A 235 4.62 1.34 -12.00
C VAL A 235 3.23 1.67 -12.57
N LEU A 236 3.03 1.64 -13.89
CA LEU A 236 1.83 2.21 -14.54
C LEU A 236 0.68 1.22 -14.82
N CYS A 237 0.69 0.00 -14.27
CA CYS A 237 -0.43 -0.95 -14.45
C CYS A 237 -1.35 -0.98 -13.21
N LEU A 238 -2.00 0.15 -12.90
CA LEU A 238 -2.93 0.27 -11.76
C LEU A 238 -4.12 -0.71 -11.80
N ASN A 239 -4.47 -1.20 -12.99
CA ASN A 239 -5.64 -2.07 -13.19
C ASN A 239 -5.44 -3.53 -12.74
N VAL A 240 -4.28 -3.86 -12.16
CA VAL A 240 -3.93 -5.21 -11.66
C VAL A 240 -3.64 -5.21 -10.15
N PHE A 241 -3.92 -4.11 -9.45
CA PHE A 241 -3.74 -4.07 -8.00
C PHE A 241 -4.77 -4.96 -7.30
N HIS A 242 -4.26 -5.81 -6.42
CA HIS A 242 -5.04 -6.57 -5.48
C HIS A 242 -5.13 -5.69 -4.23
N PHE A 243 -6.33 -5.24 -3.92
CA PHE A 243 -6.57 -4.45 -2.72
C PHE A 243 -6.88 -5.37 -1.55
N ASN A 244 -6.24 -5.09 -0.42
CA ASN A 244 -6.61 -5.68 0.85
C ASN A 244 -7.56 -4.72 1.55
N THR A 245 -8.77 -5.21 1.84
CA THR A 245 -9.67 -4.52 2.77
C THR A 245 -9.42 -5.10 4.15
N LEU A 246 -9.02 -4.26 5.10
CA LEU A 246 -8.93 -4.62 6.51
C LEU A 246 -10.18 -4.13 7.22
N HIS A 247 -10.98 -5.06 7.74
CA HIS A 247 -12.17 -4.70 8.51
C HIS A 247 -11.81 -4.48 9.97
N VAL A 248 -11.76 -3.21 10.39
CA VAL A 248 -11.39 -2.81 11.75
C VAL A 248 -12.32 -3.47 12.78
N THR A 249 -13.60 -3.58 12.46
CA THR A 249 -14.64 -4.29 13.25
C THR A 249 -14.31 -5.76 13.50
N CYS A 250 -13.69 -6.45 12.54
CA CYS A 250 -13.26 -7.83 12.74
C CYS A 250 -12.08 -7.91 13.71
N THR A 251 -11.16 -6.95 13.64
CA THR A 251 -10.02 -6.83 14.57
C THR A 251 -10.53 -6.62 16.00
N LEU A 252 -11.48 -5.70 16.15
CA LEU A 252 -12.18 -5.44 17.41
C LEU A 252 -12.77 -6.73 17.97
N ASN A 253 -13.62 -7.43 17.22
CA ASN A 253 -14.28 -8.65 17.69
C ASN A 253 -13.30 -9.78 18.08
N MET A 254 -12.19 -9.94 17.35
CA MET A 254 -11.20 -10.99 17.65
C MET A 254 -10.35 -10.66 18.88
N CYS A 255 -9.89 -9.41 19.00
CA CYS A 255 -9.18 -8.94 20.19
C CYS A 255 -10.10 -9.01 21.43
N VAL A 256 -11.35 -8.59 21.28
CA VAL A 256 -12.39 -8.66 22.31
C VAL A 256 -12.59 -10.10 22.79
N PHE A 257 -12.79 -11.05 21.87
CA PHE A 257 -13.00 -12.45 22.24
C PHE A 257 -11.79 -13.01 23.01
N PHE A 258 -10.57 -12.64 22.62
CA PHE A 258 -9.36 -13.03 23.32
C PHE A 258 -9.35 -12.52 24.77
N PHE A 259 -9.59 -11.22 25.01
CA PHE A 259 -9.57 -10.67 26.37
C PHE A 259 -10.74 -11.17 27.23
N GLN A 260 -11.97 -11.23 26.69
CA GLN A 260 -13.14 -11.72 27.43
C GLN A 260 -12.97 -13.15 27.94
N LYS A 261 -12.32 -14.02 27.17
CA LYS A 261 -12.05 -15.41 27.59
C LYS A 261 -11.14 -15.49 28.82
N HIS A 262 -10.24 -14.51 29.00
CA HIS A 262 -9.24 -14.53 30.05
C HIS A 262 -9.60 -13.69 31.28
N ILE A 263 -10.32 -12.58 31.11
CA ILE A 263 -10.61 -11.61 32.19
C ILE A 263 -12.09 -11.69 32.65
N GLY A 264 -12.99 -12.25 31.84
CA GLY A 264 -14.43 -12.36 32.13
C GLY A 264 -15.30 -11.39 31.34
N SER A 265 -16.62 -11.53 31.46
CA SER A 265 -17.61 -10.79 30.64
C SER A 265 -18.03 -9.44 31.22
N ASP A 266 -17.60 -9.08 32.43
CA ASP A 266 -18.05 -7.87 33.14
C ASP A 266 -17.32 -6.58 32.72
N TYR A 267 -16.33 -6.69 31.83
CA TYR A 267 -15.53 -5.56 31.34
C TYR A 267 -16.12 -4.94 30.07
N ASP A 268 -15.98 -3.61 29.96
CA ASP A 268 -16.39 -2.81 28.82
C ASP A 268 -15.39 -2.99 27.67
N LEU A 269 -15.91 -3.39 26.52
CA LEU A 269 -15.14 -3.70 25.33
C LEU A 269 -14.43 -2.48 24.77
N GLU A 270 -15.14 -1.36 24.66
CA GLU A 270 -14.59 -0.12 24.07
C GLU A 270 -13.43 0.40 24.92
N ARG A 271 -13.47 0.17 26.24
CA ARG A 271 -12.39 0.51 27.17
C ARG A 271 -11.18 -0.44 27.08
N ILE A 272 -11.41 -1.73 26.81
CA ILE A 272 -10.29 -2.65 26.54
C ILE A 272 -9.60 -2.27 25.22
N ILE A 273 -10.36 -1.82 24.23
CA ILE A 273 -9.81 -1.33 22.95
C ILE A 273 -8.94 -0.10 23.19
N ASP A 274 -9.38 0.83 24.04
CA ASP A 274 -8.60 2.00 24.47
C ASP A 274 -7.25 1.60 25.10
N ASP A 275 -7.25 0.61 25.99
CA ASP A 275 -6.03 0.09 26.63
C ASP A 275 -5.15 -0.68 25.63
N TRP A 276 -5.76 -1.36 24.66
CA TRP A 276 -5.05 -2.07 23.61
C TRP A 276 -4.31 -1.12 22.66
N ILE A 277 -4.94 0.01 22.32
CA ILE A 277 -4.31 1.08 21.54
C ILE A 277 -3.11 1.65 22.31
N LEU A 278 -3.26 1.90 23.62
CA LEU A 278 -2.15 2.33 24.48
C LEU A 278 -0.98 1.33 24.47
N MET A 279 -1.25 0.02 24.59
CA MET A 279 -0.22 -1.01 24.48
C MET A 279 0.48 -0.97 23.11
N GLY A 280 -0.26 -0.69 22.03
CA GLY A 280 0.29 -0.46 20.71
C GLY A 280 1.29 0.70 20.67
N PHE A 281 0.95 1.84 21.27
CA PHE A 281 1.84 3.01 21.34
C PHE A 281 3.12 2.76 22.14
N LEU A 282 3.08 1.89 23.16
CA LEU A 282 4.28 1.49 23.93
C LEU A 282 5.26 0.67 23.10
N VAL A 283 4.75 -0.17 22.18
CA VAL A 283 5.61 -0.93 21.24
C VAL A 283 6.27 0.01 20.24
N GLY A 284 5.52 1.02 19.76
CA GLY A 284 6.06 2.00 18.84
C GLY A 284 5.05 3.04 18.41
N ASN A 285 5.59 4.19 17.99
CA ASN A 285 4.85 5.29 17.41
C ASN A 285 5.87 6.24 16.74
N ASP A 286 5.38 7.25 16.04
CA ASP A 286 6.22 8.19 15.29
C ASP A 286 6.76 9.39 16.12
N PHE A 287 6.38 9.54 17.39
CA PHE A 287 6.58 10.77 18.18
C PHE A 287 7.61 10.65 19.30
N ILE A 288 7.73 9.46 19.89
CA ILE A 288 8.72 9.17 20.93
C ILE A 288 9.53 7.90 20.59
N PRO A 289 10.78 7.78 21.04
CA PRO A 289 11.60 6.59 20.81
C PRO A 289 10.98 5.33 21.41
N HIS A 290 11.25 4.19 20.78
CA HIS A 290 10.84 2.88 21.30
C HIS A 290 11.53 2.58 22.64
N LEU A 291 10.79 1.92 23.53
CA LEU A 291 11.38 1.35 24.75
C LEU A 291 12.50 0.36 24.38
N PRO A 292 13.60 0.32 25.14
CA PRO A 292 14.69 -0.62 24.90
C PRO A 292 14.18 -2.07 24.84
N HIS A 293 14.64 -2.82 23.84
CA HIS A 293 14.38 -4.26 23.67
C HIS A 293 12.91 -4.68 23.42
N LEU A 294 11.94 -3.78 23.61
CA LEU A 294 10.52 -4.04 23.42
C LEU A 294 10.10 -3.88 21.95
N HIS A 295 10.25 -4.94 21.15
CA HIS A 295 9.94 -4.94 19.72
C HIS A 295 9.01 -6.09 19.30
N ILE A 296 8.20 -5.89 18.26
CA ILE A 296 7.30 -6.93 17.72
C ILE A 296 8.07 -8.18 17.27
N SER A 297 9.29 -8.02 16.76
CA SER A 297 10.15 -9.15 16.38
C SER A 297 10.59 -10.01 17.56
N HIS A 298 10.47 -9.51 18.78
CA HIS A 298 10.82 -10.20 20.03
C HIS A 298 9.57 -10.41 20.91
N ASP A 299 8.40 -10.64 20.28
CA ASP A 299 7.14 -10.97 20.96
C ASP A 299 6.66 -9.95 22.03
N ALA A 300 6.93 -8.66 21.82
CA ALA A 300 6.49 -7.59 22.72
C ALA A 300 4.97 -7.53 22.94
N LEU A 301 4.15 -7.70 21.90
CA LEU A 301 2.68 -7.59 22.01
C LEU A 301 2.08 -8.70 22.89
N PRO A 302 2.42 -9.99 22.71
CA PRO A 302 2.04 -11.05 23.66
C PRO A 302 2.41 -10.76 25.12
N LEU A 303 3.62 -10.23 25.36
CA LEU A 303 4.08 -9.86 26.70
C LEU A 303 3.20 -8.76 27.31
N LEU A 304 2.93 -7.69 26.55
CA LEU A 304 2.07 -6.59 26.99
C LEU A 304 0.67 -7.07 27.35
N TYR A 305 0.07 -7.95 26.54
CA TYR A 305 -1.27 -8.49 26.78
C TYR A 305 -1.31 -9.42 27.98
N LYS A 306 -0.31 -10.30 28.13
CA LYS A 306 -0.21 -11.22 29.28
C LYS A 306 -0.08 -10.44 30.59
N THR A 307 0.72 -9.37 30.57
CA THR A 307 0.88 -8.44 31.69
C THR A 307 -0.42 -7.72 31.99
N TYR A 308 -1.13 -7.25 30.95
CA TYR A 308 -2.40 -6.55 31.11
C TYR A 308 -3.48 -7.47 31.72
N ILE A 309 -3.61 -8.69 31.21
CA ILE A 309 -4.57 -9.70 31.70
C ILE A 309 -4.31 -10.04 33.18
N SER A 310 -3.04 -10.10 33.60
CA SER A 310 -2.71 -10.43 34.99
C SER A 310 -2.97 -9.28 35.96
N VAL A 311 -2.76 -8.04 35.52
CA VAL A 311 -2.86 -6.85 36.38
C VAL A 311 -4.27 -6.26 36.40
N LEU A 312 -5.01 -6.26 35.28
CA LEU A 312 -6.30 -5.58 35.14
C LEU A 312 -7.31 -5.88 36.29
N PRO A 313 -7.51 -7.13 36.73
CA PRO A 313 -8.44 -7.44 37.83
C PRO A 313 -8.09 -6.75 39.17
N SER A 314 -6.83 -6.34 39.35
CA SER A 314 -6.34 -5.67 40.56
C SER A 314 -6.39 -4.13 40.49
N LEU A 315 -6.63 -3.55 39.31
CA LEU A 315 -6.56 -2.10 39.09
C LEU A 315 -7.85 -1.38 39.53
N GLY A 316 -9.00 -2.06 39.47
CA GLY A 316 -10.30 -1.44 39.75
C GLY A 316 -10.78 -0.46 38.66
N GLY A 317 -10.14 -0.47 37.48
CA GLY A 317 -10.43 0.38 36.33
C GLY A 317 -9.46 0.13 35.18
N TYR A 318 -9.54 0.94 34.12
CA TYR A 318 -8.73 0.82 32.90
C TYR A 318 -7.46 1.68 32.97
N LEU A 319 -6.57 1.57 31.97
CA LEU A 319 -5.35 2.37 31.87
C LEU A 319 -5.59 3.70 31.14
N ASN A 320 -6.43 3.66 30.11
CA ASN A 320 -6.77 4.75 29.21
C ASN A 320 -8.28 5.01 29.26
N GLU A 321 -8.66 6.19 29.70
CA GLU A 321 -10.06 6.62 29.82
C GLU A 321 -10.33 7.69 28.76
N ASN A 322 -10.67 7.27 27.53
CA ASN A 322 -10.93 8.16 26.39
C ASN A 322 -9.78 9.15 26.16
N GLY A 323 -8.58 8.62 25.98
CA GLY A 323 -7.37 9.41 25.75
C GLY A 323 -6.76 10.06 27.00
N HIS A 324 -7.29 9.82 28.20
CA HIS A 324 -6.68 10.26 29.47
C HIS A 324 -6.04 9.07 30.20
N LEU A 325 -4.76 9.16 30.55
CA LEU A 325 -4.08 8.12 31.32
C LEU A 325 -4.52 8.14 32.78
N ASN A 326 -4.93 6.98 33.28
CA ASN A 326 -5.05 6.75 34.70
C ASN A 326 -3.67 6.41 35.27
N LEU A 327 -2.92 7.43 35.70
CA LEU A 327 -1.52 7.28 36.10
C LEU A 327 -1.30 6.28 37.24
N ARG A 328 -2.27 6.11 38.15
CA ARG A 328 -2.18 5.12 39.23
C ARG A 328 -2.24 3.69 38.69
N ASN A 329 -3.16 3.44 37.76
CA ASN A 329 -3.32 2.13 37.14
C ASN A 329 -2.17 1.84 36.18
N PHE A 330 -1.74 2.87 35.44
CA PHE A 330 -0.62 2.79 34.51
C PHE A 330 0.71 2.54 35.23
N GLU A 331 0.95 3.15 36.39
CA GLU A 331 2.13 2.87 37.22
C GLU A 331 2.19 1.39 37.62
N LYS A 332 1.11 0.84 38.18
CA LYS A 332 1.04 -0.59 38.54
C LYS A 332 1.27 -1.52 37.34
N TYR A 333 0.75 -1.14 36.18
CA TYR A 333 0.97 -1.88 34.94
C TYR A 333 2.45 -1.86 34.53
N LEU A 334 3.10 -0.69 34.56
CA LEU A 334 4.51 -0.54 34.23
C LEU A 334 5.43 -1.22 35.26
N GLU A 335 5.08 -1.18 36.55
CA GLU A 335 5.80 -1.92 37.60
C GLU A 335 5.85 -3.41 37.27
N LYS A 336 4.70 -4.01 36.92
CA LYS A 336 4.67 -5.42 36.51
C LYS A 336 5.41 -5.66 35.20
N LEU A 337 5.24 -4.78 34.22
CA LEU A 337 5.90 -4.89 32.91
C LEU A 337 7.42 -4.76 33.02
N SER A 338 7.92 -4.02 34.03
CA SER A 338 9.36 -3.79 34.24
C SER A 338 10.15 -5.05 34.61
N GLU A 339 9.46 -6.13 35.01
CA GLU A 339 10.08 -7.46 35.17
C GLU A 339 10.77 -7.91 33.87
N PHE A 340 10.26 -7.47 32.71
CA PHE A 340 10.88 -7.71 31.41
C PHE A 340 12.34 -7.25 31.32
N ASP A 341 12.67 -6.08 31.88
CA ASP A 341 14.06 -5.57 31.82
C ASP A 341 15.01 -6.54 32.55
N ARG A 342 14.53 -7.16 33.64
CA ARG A 342 15.28 -8.12 34.45
C ARG A 342 15.42 -9.46 33.75
N GLU A 343 14.33 -9.96 33.17
CA GLU A 343 14.32 -11.19 32.38
C GLU A 343 15.27 -11.06 31.19
N HIS A 344 15.22 -9.94 30.46
CA HIS A 344 16.11 -9.68 29.33
C HIS A 344 17.57 -9.58 29.78
N PHE A 345 17.84 -8.84 30.87
CA PHE A 345 19.20 -8.76 31.39
C PHE A 345 19.72 -10.11 31.88
N SER A 346 18.87 -10.99 32.41
CA SER A 346 19.26 -12.35 32.80
C SER A 346 19.84 -13.16 31.64
N GLU A 347 19.29 -13.04 30.43
CA GLU A 347 19.82 -13.70 29.24
C GLU A 347 21.22 -13.16 28.90
N VAL A 348 21.37 -11.82 28.89
CA VAL A 348 22.65 -11.14 28.65
C VAL A 348 23.68 -11.47 29.72
N PHE A 349 23.25 -11.59 30.97
CA PHE A 349 24.10 -11.89 32.12
C PHE A 349 24.65 -13.31 32.08
N VAL A 350 23.85 -14.29 31.63
CA VAL A 350 24.33 -15.66 31.39
C VAL A 350 25.42 -15.68 30.32
N ASP A 351 25.24 -14.94 29.23
CA ASP A 351 26.25 -14.82 28.17
C ASP A 351 27.53 -14.13 28.67
N LEU A 352 27.39 -13.08 29.49
CA LEU A 352 28.52 -12.39 30.14
C LEU A 352 29.30 -13.35 31.04
N LYS A 353 28.64 -14.05 31.96
CA LYS A 353 29.27 -15.04 32.86
C LYS A 353 29.91 -16.18 32.07
N TRP A 354 29.25 -16.68 31.02
CA TRP A 354 29.81 -17.70 30.13
C TRP A 354 31.10 -17.19 29.46
N PHE A 355 31.10 -15.95 28.96
CA PHE A 355 32.27 -15.37 28.32
C PHE A 355 33.42 -15.14 29.31
N GLU A 356 33.13 -14.62 30.51
CA GLU A 356 34.12 -14.47 31.58
C GLU A 356 34.77 -15.80 31.96
N SER A 357 33.99 -16.89 31.99
CA SER A 357 34.49 -18.25 32.23
C SER A 357 35.44 -18.75 31.14
N LYS A 358 35.31 -18.24 29.90
CA LYS A 358 36.15 -18.62 28.75
C LYS A 358 37.39 -17.76 28.57
N VAL A 359 37.36 -16.49 29.00
CA VAL A 359 38.45 -15.52 28.77
C VAL A 359 39.39 -15.36 29.98
N GLY A 360 39.02 -15.90 31.15
CA GLY A 360 39.88 -15.95 32.32
C GLY A 360 40.14 -14.58 32.93
N ASN A 361 39.27 -14.18 33.86
CA ASN A 361 39.44 -13.14 34.89
C ASN A 361 40.24 -11.87 34.51
N LYS A 362 40.09 -11.36 33.28
CA LYS A 362 40.41 -9.98 32.93
C LYS A 362 39.10 -9.21 32.93
N LYS A 363 38.92 -8.33 33.92
CA LYS A 363 37.80 -7.36 33.97
C LYS A 363 37.77 -6.56 32.67
N CYS A 364 36.94 -6.99 31.73
CA CYS A 364 36.76 -6.36 30.40
C CYS A 364 35.28 -6.08 30.12
N ILE A 365 34.52 -5.68 31.14
CA ILE A 365 33.11 -5.28 30.99
C ILE A 365 32.94 -4.07 30.05
N PRO A 366 33.79 -3.01 30.10
CA PRO A 366 33.61 -1.85 29.22
C PRO A 366 33.81 -2.18 27.72
N THR A 367 34.73 -3.09 27.42
CA THR A 367 35.09 -3.46 26.04
C THR A 367 34.09 -4.44 25.43
N PHE A 368 33.48 -5.31 26.25
CA PHE A 368 32.48 -6.28 25.80
C PHE A 368 31.14 -5.62 25.47
N ILE A 369 30.67 -4.67 26.30
CA ILE A 369 29.46 -3.89 26.00
C ILE A 369 29.65 -3.11 24.69
N HIS A 370 30.83 -2.54 24.45
CA HIS A 370 31.16 -1.87 23.19
C HIS A 370 31.17 -2.83 21.97
N CYS A 371 31.51 -4.11 22.15
CA CYS A 371 31.46 -5.12 21.08
C CYS A 371 30.06 -5.70 20.84
N PHE A 372 29.20 -5.78 21.88
CA PHE A 372 27.84 -6.32 21.75
C PHE A 372 26.92 -5.39 20.93
N TYR A 373 27.17 -4.08 20.98
CA TYR A 373 26.48 -3.09 20.14
C TYR A 373 27.03 -3.00 18.71
N ASP A 374 28.14 -3.69 18.39
CA ASP A 374 28.78 -3.67 17.08
C ASP A 374 28.76 -5.09 16.46
N SER A 375 27.71 -5.38 15.70
CA SER A 375 27.29 -6.73 15.25
C SER A 375 28.32 -7.52 14.42
N ALA A 376 29.47 -6.96 14.07
CA ALA A 376 30.44 -7.56 13.16
C ALA A 376 31.46 -8.51 13.83
N LEU A 377 31.63 -8.47 15.15
CA LEU A 377 32.77 -9.15 15.81
C LEU A 377 32.46 -10.53 16.44
N CYS A 378 31.19 -10.89 16.63
CA CYS A 378 30.80 -12.09 17.41
C CYS A 378 31.03 -13.44 16.72
N LEU A 379 31.15 -13.50 15.39
CA LEU A 379 31.13 -14.77 14.65
C LEU A 379 32.45 -15.57 14.74
N ALA A 380 33.56 -14.95 15.16
CA ALA A 380 34.87 -15.58 15.18
C ALA A 380 35.14 -16.48 16.41
N ALA A 381 34.33 -16.39 17.46
CA ALA A 381 34.62 -17.04 18.76
C ALA A 381 33.91 -18.40 19.00
N LEU A 382 33.07 -18.86 18.07
CA LEU A 382 32.16 -20.01 18.29
C LEU A 382 32.77 -21.42 18.08
N THR A 383 34.10 -21.56 17.98
CA THR A 383 34.73 -22.88 17.77
C THR A 383 35.64 -23.27 18.92
N SER A 384 35.08 -23.85 20.00
CA SER A 384 35.75 -24.78 20.94
C SER A 384 34.81 -25.14 22.10
N SER A 385 34.31 -26.38 22.14
CA SER A 385 33.39 -26.87 23.16
C SER A 385 34.13 -27.76 24.16
N GLU A 386 33.87 -27.58 25.47
CA GLU A 386 33.98 -28.62 26.50
C GLU A 386 33.26 -28.19 27.80
N LYS A 387 32.56 -29.15 28.43
CA LYS A 387 31.64 -29.03 29.58
C LYS A 387 32.34 -29.37 30.91
N VAL A 388 31.97 -28.70 32.00
CA VAL A 388 32.08 -29.23 33.37
C VAL A 388 30.85 -28.79 34.19
N ILE A 389 30.24 -29.72 34.92
CA ILE A 389 29.11 -29.55 35.84
C ILE A 389 29.63 -29.70 37.28
N GLY A 390 29.17 -28.86 38.20
CA GLY A 390 29.31 -29.06 39.65
C GLY A 390 28.24 -28.27 40.41
N GLU A 391 27.41 -28.98 41.18
CA GLU A 391 26.33 -28.43 42.02
C GLU A 391 26.85 -28.10 43.43
N GLY A 392 26.42 -26.96 43.98
CA GLY A 392 26.50 -26.58 45.39
C GLY A 392 25.36 -25.60 45.69
N LYS A 393 24.59 -25.83 46.77
CA LYS A 393 23.39 -25.07 47.16
C LYS A 393 23.50 -24.62 48.61
N GLY A 394 23.09 -23.38 48.90
CA GLY A 394 22.69 -22.96 50.25
C GLY A 394 22.88 -21.48 50.52
N ASP A 395 24.13 -21.01 50.54
CA ASP A 395 24.51 -19.62 50.88
C ASP A 395 24.88 -18.78 49.64
N ASP A 396 25.10 -19.42 48.49
CA ASP A 396 25.51 -18.75 47.25
C ASP A 396 24.36 -17.99 46.55
N GLU A 397 23.09 -18.35 46.79
CA GLU A 397 21.93 -17.78 46.06
C GLU A 397 21.68 -16.30 46.43
N GLU A 398 21.79 -15.90 47.70
CA GLU A 398 21.62 -14.48 48.12
C GLU A 398 22.78 -13.59 47.63
N GLU A 399 24.02 -14.09 47.64
CA GLU A 399 25.18 -13.37 47.10
C GLU A 399 25.12 -13.24 45.57
N GLU A 400 24.60 -14.26 44.86
CA GLU A 400 24.37 -14.20 43.41
C GLU A 400 23.27 -13.22 43.02
N ASP A 401 22.19 -13.12 43.81
CA ASP A 401 21.10 -12.16 43.58
C ASP A 401 21.56 -10.71 43.78
N ASP A 402 22.35 -10.43 44.83
CA ASP A 402 22.94 -9.11 45.09
C ASP A 402 23.95 -8.70 44.00
N MET A 403 24.73 -9.67 43.50
CA MET A 403 25.64 -9.47 42.36
C MET A 403 24.85 -9.15 41.09
N PHE A 404 23.78 -9.89 40.80
CA PHE A 404 22.92 -9.66 39.64
C PHE A 404 22.31 -8.25 39.65
N GLU A 405 21.76 -7.80 40.78
CA GLU A 405 21.16 -6.48 40.90
C GLU A 405 22.21 -5.35 40.73
N THR A 406 23.43 -5.56 41.25
CA THR A 406 24.53 -4.61 41.08
C THR A 406 24.94 -4.49 39.62
N GLU A 407 25.10 -5.61 38.92
CA GLU A 407 25.45 -5.65 37.49
C GLU A 407 24.32 -5.10 36.62
N PHE A 408 23.06 -5.37 36.95
CA PHE A 408 21.90 -4.80 36.26
C PHE A 408 21.88 -3.28 36.35
N ARG A 409 22.14 -2.71 37.53
CA ARG A 409 22.26 -1.25 37.71
C ARG A 409 23.42 -0.68 36.90
N GLN A 410 24.55 -1.37 36.85
CA GLN A 410 25.71 -0.94 36.08
C GLN A 410 25.45 -1.01 34.57
N TYR A 411 24.74 -2.03 34.11
CA TYR A 411 24.29 -2.19 32.73
C TYR A 411 23.41 -1.00 32.29
N LYS A 412 22.38 -0.68 33.07
CA LYS A 412 21.53 0.50 32.80
C LYS A 412 22.30 1.81 32.85
N ARG A 413 23.19 1.97 33.84
CA ARG A 413 24.06 3.16 33.93
C ARG A 413 24.91 3.34 32.67
N THR A 414 25.49 2.24 32.17
CA THR A 414 26.30 2.26 30.95
C THR A 414 25.46 2.67 29.73
N TYR A 415 24.22 2.18 29.63
CA TYR A 415 23.28 2.63 28.60
C TYR A 415 23.06 4.15 28.62
N TYR A 416 22.72 4.72 29.78
CA TYR A 416 22.50 6.17 29.90
C TYR A 416 23.76 6.99 29.60
N MET A 417 24.92 6.56 30.07
CA MET A 417 26.19 7.26 29.81
C MET A 417 26.58 7.22 28.34
N THR A 418 26.43 6.07 27.68
CA THR A 418 26.90 5.86 26.29
C THR A 418 25.91 6.35 25.24
N LYS A 419 24.61 6.06 25.41
CA LYS A 419 23.58 6.43 24.44
C LYS A 419 23.11 7.87 24.63
N MET A 420 22.89 8.31 25.87
CA MET A 420 22.38 9.65 26.15
C MET A 420 23.48 10.68 26.46
N GLY A 421 24.75 10.26 26.52
CA GLY A 421 25.89 11.17 26.72
C GLY A 421 25.89 11.86 28.10
N VAL A 422 25.33 11.20 29.12
CA VAL A 422 25.21 11.78 30.47
C VAL A 422 26.39 11.36 31.33
N ASP A 423 27.11 12.32 31.92
CA ASP A 423 28.28 12.03 32.76
C ASP A 423 27.90 11.36 34.09
N VAL A 424 26.78 11.78 34.70
CA VAL A 424 26.29 11.27 35.98
C VAL A 424 24.80 10.95 35.90
N VAL A 425 24.47 9.66 36.05
CA VAL A 425 23.08 9.19 36.12
C VAL A 425 22.55 9.41 37.54
N SER A 426 21.85 10.52 37.76
CA SER A 426 21.20 10.86 39.03
C SER A 426 19.72 10.44 39.06
N ASP A 427 19.15 10.27 40.25
CA ASP A 427 17.72 10.00 40.40
C ASP A 427 16.86 11.15 39.84
N GLU A 428 17.33 12.39 39.89
CA GLU A 428 16.66 13.54 39.27
C GLU A 428 16.62 13.42 37.75
N PHE A 429 17.72 12.99 37.13
CA PHE A 429 17.77 12.74 35.69
C PHE A 429 16.80 11.63 35.28
N LEU A 430 16.78 10.51 36.00
CA LEU A 430 15.86 9.40 35.74
C LEU A 430 14.39 9.81 35.93
N ALA A 431 14.09 10.57 36.99
CA ALA A 431 12.75 11.11 37.21
C ALA A 431 12.30 12.06 36.08
N LYS A 432 13.22 12.90 35.56
CA LYS A 432 12.97 13.76 34.41
C LYS A 432 12.71 12.95 33.14
N GLN A 433 13.49 11.90 32.88
CA GLN A 433 13.27 10.99 31.74
C GLN A 433 11.89 10.33 31.83
N ALA A 434 11.57 9.72 32.97
CA ALA A 434 10.28 9.08 33.22
C ALA A 434 9.12 10.05 33.02
N ARG A 435 9.22 11.27 33.58
CA ARG A 435 8.22 12.32 33.38
C ARG A 435 8.03 12.67 31.91
N CYS A 436 9.10 12.99 31.18
CA CYS A 436 9.00 13.37 29.77
C CYS A 436 8.43 12.24 28.90
N TYR A 437 8.77 10.99 29.21
CA TYR A 437 8.25 9.83 28.49
C TYR A 437 6.74 9.65 28.72
N VAL A 438 6.27 9.72 29.98
CA VAL A 438 4.85 9.61 30.33
C VAL A 438 4.04 10.80 29.79
N GLU A 439 4.60 12.02 29.84
CA GLU A 439 4.03 13.19 29.16
C GLU A 439 3.88 12.92 27.66
N GLY A 440 4.85 12.26 27.03
CA GLY A 440 4.76 11.87 25.62
C GLY A 440 3.66 10.88 25.31
N ILE A 441 3.51 9.82 26.11
CA ILE A 441 2.40 8.87 25.96
C ILE A 441 1.05 9.58 26.10
N GLN A 442 0.90 10.46 27.08
CA GLN A 442 -0.32 11.25 27.25
C GLN A 442 -0.58 12.20 26.07
N TRP A 443 0.46 12.84 25.54
CA TRP A 443 0.36 13.70 24.35
C TRP A 443 -0.10 12.89 23.12
N ILE A 444 0.46 11.70 22.92
CA ILE A 444 0.08 10.80 21.81
C ILE A 444 -1.39 10.40 21.95
N LEU A 445 -1.82 9.93 23.12
CA LEU A 445 -3.22 9.58 23.36
C LEU A 445 -4.14 10.75 23.04
N HIS A 446 -3.82 11.95 23.50
CA HIS A 446 -4.59 13.13 23.14
C HIS A 446 -4.58 13.43 21.64
N TYR A 447 -3.45 13.27 20.96
CA TYR A 447 -3.36 13.54 19.52
C TYR A 447 -4.28 12.63 18.69
N TYR A 448 -4.43 11.36 19.10
CA TYR A 448 -5.32 10.39 18.45
C TYR A 448 -6.79 10.58 18.84
N TYR A 449 -7.11 10.82 20.12
CA TYR A 449 -8.50 10.90 20.61
C TYR A 449 -9.12 12.29 20.51
N HIS A 450 -8.33 13.33 20.73
CA HIS A 450 -8.80 14.72 20.91
C HIS A 450 -8.19 15.72 19.91
N GLY A 451 -7.26 15.28 19.06
CA GLY A 451 -6.47 16.17 18.22
C GLY A 451 -5.33 16.84 18.98
N VAL A 452 -4.59 17.74 18.31
CA VAL A 452 -3.37 18.36 18.85
C VAL A 452 -3.68 19.14 20.14
N GLN A 453 -3.04 18.77 21.24
CA GLN A 453 -3.11 19.52 22.51
C GLN A 453 -1.87 20.38 22.77
N SER A 454 -0.80 20.19 22.00
CA SER A 454 0.34 21.10 21.98
C SER A 454 1.08 20.99 20.66
N TRP A 455 1.21 22.12 19.97
CA TRP A 455 2.01 22.25 18.75
C TRP A 455 3.52 22.32 19.05
N SER A 456 3.90 22.79 20.24
CA SER A 456 5.30 23.05 20.62
C SER A 456 5.93 21.95 21.47
N TRP A 457 5.14 21.05 22.06
CA TRP A 457 5.66 19.92 22.83
C TRP A 457 6.43 18.94 21.91
N TYR A 458 7.54 18.42 22.41
CA TYR A 458 8.32 17.35 21.79
C TYR A 458 9.07 16.57 22.87
N TYR A 459 9.45 15.33 22.56
CA TYR A 459 10.31 14.53 23.44
C TYR A 459 11.79 14.93 23.26
N PRO A 460 12.48 15.41 24.30
CA PRO A 460 13.77 16.08 24.16
C PRO A 460 14.99 15.15 24.23
N PHE A 461 14.81 13.85 23.97
CA PHE A 461 15.89 12.86 23.99
C PHE A 461 15.81 11.95 22.77
N HIS A 462 16.95 11.45 22.29
CA HIS A 462 16.98 10.51 21.16
C HIS A 462 16.56 9.09 21.54
N TYR A 463 16.57 8.75 22.84
CA TYR A 463 16.30 7.41 23.35
C TYR A 463 15.28 7.44 24.51
N ALA A 464 14.59 6.31 24.72
CA ALA A 464 13.64 6.11 25.81
C ALA A 464 14.34 5.63 27.10
N PRO A 465 13.76 5.84 28.29
CA PRO A 465 14.25 5.20 29.51
C PRO A 465 13.95 3.68 29.53
N PHE A 466 14.62 2.95 30.42
CA PHE A 466 14.22 1.58 30.78
C PHE A 466 12.87 1.57 31.52
N LEU A 467 12.10 0.50 31.35
CA LEU A 467 10.79 0.33 32.00
C LEU A 467 10.92 0.38 33.53
N SER A 468 11.95 -0.28 34.07
CA SER A 468 12.29 -0.32 35.49
C SER A 468 12.67 1.03 36.10
N ASP A 469 12.93 2.05 35.28
CA ASP A 469 13.24 3.41 35.71
C ASP A 469 12.03 4.36 35.60
N ILE A 470 10.90 3.93 35.01
CA ILE A 470 9.64 4.68 34.96
C ILE A 470 8.82 4.38 36.23
N ARG A 471 9.12 5.09 37.31
CA ARG A 471 8.50 4.91 38.64
C ARG A 471 8.04 6.24 39.25
N ASN A 472 7.15 6.18 40.24
CA ASN A 472 6.60 7.34 40.96
C ASN A 472 5.87 8.35 40.05
N ILE A 473 5.15 7.84 39.06
CA ILE A 473 4.39 8.61 38.06
C ILE A 473 2.95 8.90 38.51
N ALA A 474 2.40 8.17 39.48
CA ALA A 474 1.00 8.31 39.92
C ALA A 474 0.62 9.72 40.40
N GLY A 475 1.60 10.51 40.88
CA GLY A 475 1.41 11.88 41.36
C GLY A 475 1.68 12.98 40.32
N LEU A 476 2.06 12.63 39.09
CA LEU A 476 2.40 13.61 38.06
C LEU A 476 1.16 14.40 37.62
N LYS A 477 1.37 15.70 37.38
CA LYS A 477 0.40 16.57 36.72
C LYS A 477 0.88 16.85 35.31
N LEU A 478 0.16 16.30 34.35
CA LEU A 478 0.43 16.43 32.93
C LEU A 478 -0.43 17.58 32.38
N THR A 479 0.21 18.63 31.87
CA THR A 479 -0.46 19.81 31.32
C THR A 479 0.23 20.22 30.02
N PHE A 480 -0.56 20.58 29.02
CA PHE A 480 -0.07 20.95 27.70
C PHE A 480 -0.55 22.35 27.34
N ASP A 481 0.36 23.19 26.86
CA ASP A 481 0.03 24.46 26.26
C ASP A 481 -0.17 24.26 24.76
N LEU A 482 -1.34 24.64 24.24
CA LEU A 482 -1.70 24.42 22.84
C LEU A 482 -0.66 25.04 21.89
N GLY A 483 -0.18 26.25 22.20
CA GLY A 483 0.75 26.97 21.33
C GLY A 483 0.15 27.27 19.96
N LYS A 484 1.01 27.46 18.95
CA LYS A 484 0.61 27.67 17.55
C LYS A 484 1.43 26.76 16.64
N PRO A 485 0.88 26.30 15.50
CA PRO A 485 1.68 25.65 14.49
C PRO A 485 2.75 26.62 13.96
N PHE A 486 3.90 26.09 13.56
CA PHE A 486 4.89 26.86 12.81
C PHE A 486 4.28 27.39 11.49
N MET A 487 4.84 28.47 10.97
CA MET A 487 4.58 28.86 9.59
C MET A 487 5.31 27.91 8.63
N PRO A 488 4.85 27.74 7.39
CA PRO A 488 5.46 26.80 6.43
C PRO A 488 6.98 26.96 6.31
N PHE A 489 7.50 28.18 6.21
CA PHE A 489 8.95 28.41 6.08
C PHE A 489 9.72 28.15 7.38
N GLN A 490 9.08 28.35 8.53
CA GLN A 490 9.66 28.00 9.83
C GLN A 490 9.81 26.47 9.94
N GLN A 491 8.79 25.72 9.50
CA GLN A 491 8.90 24.26 9.42
C GLN A 491 9.98 23.83 8.43
N LEU A 492 10.03 24.39 7.22
CA LEU A 492 11.05 24.02 6.23
C LEU A 492 12.47 24.19 6.79
N LEU A 493 12.75 25.32 7.43
CA LEU A 493 14.05 25.56 8.06
C LEU A 493 14.29 24.57 9.22
N ALA A 494 13.25 24.19 9.95
CA ALA A 494 13.35 23.23 11.04
C ALA A 494 13.54 21.77 10.60
N VAL A 495 13.15 21.38 9.37
CA VAL A 495 13.17 19.97 8.93
C VAL A 495 14.18 19.68 7.82
N LEU A 496 14.52 20.65 6.98
CA LEU A 496 15.39 20.41 5.82
C LEU A 496 16.88 20.40 6.19
N PRO A 497 17.69 19.53 5.56
CA PRO A 497 19.15 19.61 5.63
C PRO A 497 19.69 20.70 4.67
N ALA A 498 20.92 21.14 4.90
CA ALA A 498 21.59 22.13 4.05
C ALA A 498 21.70 21.68 2.58
N ALA A 499 21.80 20.38 2.32
CA ALA A 499 21.80 19.79 0.97
C ALA A 499 20.52 20.10 0.17
N SER A 500 19.39 20.36 0.83
CA SER A 500 18.11 20.70 0.22
C SER A 500 17.76 22.20 0.37
N MET A 501 18.76 23.07 0.60
CA MET A 501 18.52 24.51 0.82
C MET A 501 17.83 25.22 -0.36
N GLU A 502 17.94 24.69 -1.57
CA GLU A 502 17.28 25.24 -2.77
C GLU A 502 15.76 25.25 -2.66
N LEU A 503 15.18 24.37 -1.83
CA LEU A 503 13.74 24.30 -1.55
C LEU A 503 13.25 25.43 -0.64
N LEU A 504 14.16 26.17 0.00
CA LEU A 504 13.85 27.34 0.82
C LEU A 504 13.94 28.64 0.00
N PRO A 505 13.15 29.67 0.37
CA PRO A 505 13.33 31.04 -0.11
C PRO A 505 14.79 31.49 -0.04
N GLN A 506 15.26 32.18 -1.09
CA GLN A 506 16.64 32.69 -1.17
C GLN A 506 17.04 33.50 0.07
N ALA A 507 16.07 34.20 0.67
CA ALA A 507 16.26 34.99 1.89
C ALA A 507 16.80 34.18 3.08
N TYR A 508 16.51 32.87 3.20
CA TYR A 508 16.90 32.05 4.36
C TYR A 508 18.08 31.12 4.11
N ARG A 509 18.47 30.87 2.85
CA ARG A 509 19.47 29.82 2.50
C ARG A 509 20.82 30.00 3.21
N HIS A 510 21.24 31.25 3.42
CA HIS A 510 22.48 31.57 4.13
C HIS A 510 22.46 31.15 5.61
N LEU A 511 21.29 31.01 6.24
CA LEU A 511 21.17 30.55 7.63
C LEU A 511 21.60 29.09 7.81
N MET A 512 21.56 28.28 6.75
CA MET A 512 21.94 26.86 6.81
C MET A 512 23.43 26.62 6.49
N THR A 513 24.10 27.60 5.89
CA THR A 513 25.44 27.42 5.28
C THR A 513 26.49 28.38 5.79
N SER A 514 26.10 29.56 6.27
CA SER A 514 27.06 30.54 6.80
C SER A 514 27.55 30.14 8.19
N GLU A 515 28.87 30.13 8.39
CA GLU A 515 29.49 29.91 9.70
C GLU A 515 29.09 30.96 10.75
N ASN A 516 28.67 32.16 10.29
CA ASN A 516 28.18 33.23 11.17
C ASN A 516 26.69 33.10 11.51
N SER A 517 26.00 32.07 11.00
CA SER A 517 24.58 31.86 11.27
C SER A 517 24.38 31.47 12.74
N PRO A 518 23.44 32.10 13.47
CA PRO A 518 23.12 31.74 14.85
C PRO A 518 22.63 30.31 15.03
N ILE A 519 22.26 29.63 13.94
CA ILE A 519 21.66 28.29 13.94
C ILE A 519 22.49 27.27 13.15
N ILE A 520 23.75 27.58 12.82
CA ILE A 520 24.62 26.69 12.02
C ILE A 520 24.84 25.32 12.69
N GLU A 521 24.85 25.26 14.01
CA GLU A 521 25.00 24.00 14.78
C GLU A 521 23.89 22.97 14.48
N TYR A 522 22.73 23.43 14.02
CA TYR A 522 21.61 22.56 13.66
C TYR A 522 21.74 21.93 12.27
N TYR A 523 22.76 22.31 11.48
CA TYR A 523 22.99 21.79 10.13
C TYR A 523 24.36 21.13 10.01
N PRO A 524 24.63 20.03 10.74
CA PRO A 524 25.89 19.34 10.63
C PRO A 524 26.08 18.75 9.23
N LEU A 525 27.29 18.91 8.67
CA LEU A 525 27.65 18.31 7.37
C LEU A 525 27.72 16.78 7.44
N ASP A 526 28.17 16.25 8.58
CA ASP A 526 28.18 14.81 8.86
C ASP A 526 27.51 14.52 10.21
N PHE A 527 26.77 13.41 10.26
CA PHE A 527 26.03 12.98 11.44
C PHE A 527 26.07 11.46 11.58
N LYS A 528 26.02 11.01 12.83
CA LYS A 528 26.01 9.58 13.17
C LYS A 528 24.60 9.02 13.11
N THR A 529 24.50 7.74 12.80
CA THR A 529 23.27 6.96 12.92
C THR A 529 23.52 5.78 13.86
N ASP A 530 22.53 5.45 14.70
CA ASP A 530 22.59 4.32 15.62
C ASP A 530 21.44 3.36 15.33
N LEU A 531 21.75 2.11 14.96
CA LEU A 531 20.75 1.08 14.71
C LEU A 531 19.94 0.74 15.97
N ASN A 532 20.51 0.90 17.17
CA ASN A 532 19.82 0.67 18.45
C ASN A 532 19.00 -0.64 18.49
N GLY A 533 19.60 -1.75 18.04
CA GLY A 533 18.94 -3.07 18.01
C GLY A 533 17.98 -3.30 16.83
N LYS A 534 17.86 -2.35 15.91
CA LYS A 534 17.10 -2.50 14.66
C LYS A 534 17.94 -3.18 13.58
N GLN A 535 17.27 -3.91 12.69
CA GLN A 535 17.91 -4.67 11.63
C GLN A 535 18.15 -3.86 10.35
N GLN A 536 17.43 -2.76 10.18
CA GLN A 536 17.38 -2.01 8.93
C GLN A 536 17.88 -0.59 9.16
N GLU A 537 18.75 -0.09 8.28
CA GLU A 537 19.36 1.25 8.39
C GLU A 537 18.31 2.38 8.40
N TRP A 538 17.19 2.19 7.71
CA TRP A 538 16.10 3.18 7.74
C TRP A 538 15.36 3.26 9.08
N GLU A 539 15.57 2.31 9.99
CA GLU A 539 15.05 2.36 11.37
C GLU A 539 16.06 2.98 12.36
N ALA A 540 17.28 3.31 11.90
CA ALA A 540 18.34 3.85 12.76
C ALA A 540 17.99 5.24 13.31
N VAL A 541 18.35 5.49 14.57
CA VAL A 541 18.26 6.79 15.22
C VAL A 541 19.24 7.75 14.56
N VAL A 542 18.75 8.89 14.08
CA VAL A 542 19.56 9.94 13.44
C VAL A 542 20.00 10.95 14.50
N LEU A 543 21.29 11.00 14.80
CA LEU A 543 21.84 11.81 15.89
C LEU A 543 22.20 13.20 15.40
N ILE A 544 21.18 14.06 15.34
CA ILE A 544 21.30 15.50 15.04
C ILE A 544 20.78 16.35 16.21
N PRO A 545 21.33 17.57 16.43
CA PRO A 545 20.93 18.40 17.57
C PRO A 545 19.50 18.91 17.43
N PHE A 546 18.69 18.87 18.50
CA PHE A 546 17.32 19.38 18.49
C PHE A 546 17.30 20.91 18.34
N ILE A 547 16.43 21.43 17.46
CA ILE A 547 16.32 22.87 17.22
C ILE A 547 15.59 23.55 18.37
N ASP A 548 16.18 24.63 18.90
CA ASP A 548 15.47 25.55 19.78
C ASP A 548 14.59 26.52 18.95
N GLU A 549 13.29 26.53 19.28
CA GLU A 549 12.30 27.35 18.59
C GLU A 549 12.60 28.85 18.68
N ARG A 550 13.07 29.35 19.83
CA ARG A 550 13.33 30.77 20.03
C ARG A 550 14.54 31.21 19.22
N CYS A 551 15.59 30.41 19.21
CA CYS A 551 16.78 30.67 18.40
C CYS A 551 16.46 30.66 16.90
N LEU A 552 15.66 29.68 16.44
CA LEU A 552 15.24 29.59 15.04
C LEU A 552 14.46 30.84 14.60
N LEU A 553 13.43 31.22 15.36
CA LEU A 553 12.58 32.37 15.03
C LEU A 553 13.37 33.69 15.08
N ALA A 554 14.23 33.87 16.08
CA ALA A 554 15.09 35.06 16.19
C ALA A 554 16.08 35.17 15.00
N ALA A 555 16.58 34.06 14.48
CA ALA A 555 17.44 34.05 13.29
C ALA A 555 16.68 34.35 11.99
N MET A 556 15.40 33.97 11.90
CA MET A 556 14.55 34.21 10.72
C MET A 556 14.01 35.64 10.63
N ASP A 557 13.72 36.27 11.77
CA ASP A 557 13.07 37.59 11.84
C ASP A 557 13.76 38.67 10.99
N PRO A 558 15.10 38.83 11.04
CA PRO A 558 15.81 39.78 10.19
C PRO A 558 15.68 39.47 8.70
N CYS A 559 15.39 38.24 8.29
CA CYS A 559 15.32 37.85 6.87
C CYS A 559 13.92 38.02 6.28
N ASN A 560 12.87 38.09 7.11
CA ASN A 560 11.46 38.12 6.68
C ASN A 560 11.10 39.30 5.76
N HIS A 561 11.83 40.43 5.86
CA HIS A 561 11.59 41.60 5.02
C HIS A 561 12.01 41.38 3.55
N ASN A 562 12.94 40.46 3.31
CA ASN A 562 13.48 40.13 1.98
C ASN A 562 12.61 39.14 1.19
N LEU A 563 11.53 38.63 1.79
CA LEU A 563 10.58 37.77 1.10
C LEU A 563 9.78 38.54 0.03
N THR A 564 9.65 37.91 -1.12
CA THR A 564 8.77 38.35 -2.20
C THR A 564 7.29 38.28 -1.79
N LYS A 565 6.41 38.92 -2.54
CA LYS A 565 4.96 38.89 -2.28
C LYS A 565 4.38 37.47 -2.40
N GLN A 566 4.85 36.69 -3.38
CA GLN A 566 4.42 35.30 -3.59
C GLN A 566 4.88 34.41 -2.42
N GLU A 567 6.13 34.55 -1.98
CA GLU A 567 6.62 33.83 -0.80
C GLU A 567 5.86 34.17 0.47
N LYS A 568 5.49 35.46 0.67
CA LYS A 568 4.65 35.87 1.79
C LYS A 568 3.26 35.24 1.74
N ALA A 569 2.65 35.14 0.56
CA ALA A 569 1.35 34.49 0.40
C ALA A 569 1.42 32.98 0.70
N ARG A 570 2.49 32.31 0.26
CA ARG A 570 2.74 30.89 0.52
C ARG A 570 3.06 30.58 1.99
N ASN A 571 3.55 31.56 2.75
CA ASN A 571 3.86 31.41 4.17
C ASN A 571 2.67 31.71 5.09
N CYS A 572 1.47 31.31 4.67
CA CYS A 572 0.21 31.49 5.39
C CYS A 572 -0.52 30.15 5.51
N HIS A 573 -1.36 30.01 6.54
CA HIS A 573 -2.24 28.85 6.71
C HIS A 573 -3.63 29.15 6.15
N THR A 574 -4.27 28.13 5.58
CA THR A 574 -5.65 28.21 5.05
C THR A 574 -6.53 27.09 5.59
N GLU A 575 -7.85 27.28 5.52
CA GLU A 575 -8.84 26.27 5.92
C GLU A 575 -9.08 25.24 4.81
N CYS A 576 -9.66 24.09 5.16
CA CYS A 576 -10.01 23.05 4.19
C CYS A 576 -11.11 23.53 3.23
N ALA A 577 -10.91 23.31 1.93
CA ALA A 577 -11.88 23.67 0.91
C ALA A 577 -12.87 22.53 0.64
N VAL A 578 -14.14 22.89 0.44
CA VAL A 578 -15.24 21.97 0.12
C VAL A 578 -15.83 22.33 -1.25
N TYR A 579 -15.95 21.33 -2.10
CA TYR A 579 -16.42 21.48 -3.46
C TYR A 579 -17.67 20.64 -3.69
N THR A 580 -18.65 21.24 -4.35
CA THR A 580 -19.92 20.61 -4.73
C THR A 580 -20.29 20.98 -6.16
N TYR A 581 -21.01 20.09 -6.85
CA TYR A 581 -21.56 20.40 -8.16
C TYR A 581 -22.79 21.31 -8.02
N ASP A 582 -22.85 22.36 -8.83
CA ASP A 582 -23.99 23.26 -8.96
C ASP A 582 -24.34 23.41 -10.44
N GLN A 583 -25.55 22.96 -10.81
CA GLN A 583 -26.04 23.00 -12.17
C GLN A 583 -26.21 24.44 -12.69
N GLU A 584 -26.38 25.43 -11.80
CA GLU A 584 -26.59 26.83 -12.17
C GLU A 584 -25.28 27.61 -12.37
N ALA A 585 -24.16 27.11 -11.85
CA ALA A 585 -22.85 27.72 -12.05
C ALA A 585 -22.34 27.40 -13.46
N ASP A 586 -21.92 28.38 -14.25
CA ASP A 586 -21.28 28.17 -15.55
C ASP A 586 -20.21 29.26 -15.74
N VAL A 587 -19.00 28.97 -15.27
CA VAL A 587 -17.85 29.88 -15.33
C VAL A 587 -16.69 29.22 -16.03
N THR A 588 -15.84 30.01 -16.69
CA THR A 588 -14.58 29.47 -17.24
C THR A 588 -13.53 29.41 -16.14
N TYR A 589 -12.94 28.24 -15.93
CA TYR A 589 -11.84 28.01 -15.00
C TYR A 589 -10.54 27.80 -15.79
N SER A 590 -9.60 28.74 -15.66
CA SER A 590 -8.30 28.68 -16.34
C SER A 590 -7.35 27.70 -15.68
N SER A 591 -6.68 26.88 -16.48
CA SER A 591 -5.64 25.97 -16.04
C SER A 591 -4.31 26.70 -15.87
N SER A 592 -3.53 26.36 -14.84
CA SER A 592 -2.15 26.84 -14.71
C SER A 592 -1.16 26.11 -15.64
N LEU A 593 -1.58 25.01 -16.26
CA LEU A 593 -0.80 24.25 -17.26
C LEU A 593 -1.64 23.96 -18.54
N PRO A 594 -2.06 24.98 -19.30
CA PRO A 594 -3.01 24.84 -20.41
C PRO A 594 -2.53 23.92 -21.56
N GLN A 595 -1.22 23.72 -21.69
CA GLN A 595 -0.63 22.83 -22.70
C GLN A 595 -0.88 21.34 -22.41
N LEU A 596 -1.01 20.97 -21.13
CA LEU A 596 -1.24 19.60 -20.70
C LEU A 596 -2.68 19.38 -20.23
N PHE A 597 -3.24 20.38 -19.56
CA PHE A 597 -4.56 20.39 -18.96
C PHE A 597 -5.34 21.60 -19.48
N PRO A 598 -6.25 21.44 -20.44
CA PRO A 598 -6.93 22.58 -21.08
C PRO A 598 -7.89 23.30 -20.11
N ASP A 599 -8.19 24.57 -20.40
CA ASP A 599 -9.16 25.34 -19.63
C ASP A 599 -10.55 24.68 -19.59
N ILE A 600 -11.22 24.78 -18.46
CA ILE A 600 -12.59 24.27 -18.28
C ILE A 600 -13.54 25.39 -18.69
N ILE A 601 -14.09 25.31 -19.90
CA ILE A 601 -14.98 26.33 -20.45
C ILE A 601 -16.29 26.44 -19.64
N HIS A 602 -16.85 25.29 -19.25
CA HIS A 602 -18.09 25.16 -18.48
C HIS A 602 -17.82 24.54 -17.10
N CYS A 603 -17.41 25.36 -16.13
CA CYS A 603 -17.18 24.92 -14.75
C CYS A 603 -18.45 25.08 -13.92
N HIS A 604 -18.96 23.96 -13.42
CA HIS A 604 -20.22 23.84 -12.67
C HIS A 604 -19.98 23.58 -11.18
N VAL A 605 -18.97 24.24 -10.60
CA VAL A 605 -18.55 23.98 -9.22
C VAL A 605 -18.88 25.16 -8.34
N ARG A 606 -19.48 24.88 -7.18
CA ARG A 606 -19.78 25.87 -6.15
C ARG A 606 -18.99 25.60 -4.88
N PHE A 607 -18.46 26.70 -4.35
CA PHE A 607 -17.77 26.79 -3.06
C PHE A 607 -18.76 27.21 -1.97
N CYS A 608 -18.83 26.45 -0.87
CA CYS A 608 -19.74 26.69 0.24
C CYS A 608 -19.11 26.33 1.59
N LEU A 609 -19.52 27.03 2.66
CA LEU A 609 -19.34 26.66 4.08
C LEU A 609 -20.72 26.20 4.62
N GLU A 610 -20.80 25.03 5.29
CA GLU A 610 -22.00 24.14 5.56
C GLU A 610 -23.25 24.78 6.25
N GLU A 611 -24.51 24.27 6.20
CA GLU A 611 -25.21 23.00 6.65
C GLU A 611 -26.68 22.91 6.07
N PRO A 612 -27.66 22.01 6.42
CA PRO A 612 -27.74 20.61 6.95
C PRO A 612 -28.71 19.64 6.15
N PRO A 613 -28.86 18.34 6.53
CA PRO A 613 -29.55 17.27 5.75
C PRO A 613 -30.86 16.69 6.35
N GLY A 614 -31.69 16.04 5.49
CA GLY A 614 -32.99 15.41 5.81
C GLY A 614 -33.09 13.88 5.50
N VAL A 615 -34.08 13.21 6.11
CA VAL A 615 -34.13 11.77 6.50
C VAL A 615 -35.21 10.94 5.77
N GLN A 616 -35.02 9.60 5.62
CA GLN A 616 -35.98 8.44 5.79
C GLN A 616 -35.73 7.27 4.79
N ARG A 617 -36.24 6.01 4.90
CA ARG A 617 -36.48 4.93 5.89
C ARG A 617 -37.01 3.69 5.09
N VAL A 618 -36.89 2.46 5.61
CA VAL A 618 -37.08 1.14 4.92
C VAL A 618 -38.37 0.39 5.31
N TYR A 619 -38.91 -0.51 4.46
CA TYR A 619 -39.96 -1.50 4.81
C TYR A 619 -39.65 -2.98 4.41
N ASN A 620 -40.28 -3.92 5.12
CA ASN A 620 -40.02 -5.37 5.30
C ASN A 620 -41.17 -6.31 4.79
N ARG A 621 -40.86 -7.64 4.67
CA ARG A 621 -41.69 -8.91 4.66
C ARG A 621 -41.87 -9.63 3.29
N ALA A 622 -42.13 -10.94 3.16
CA ALA A 622 -41.83 -12.21 3.88
C ALA A 622 -42.24 -13.45 3.01
N SER A 623 -41.44 -14.55 3.06
CA SER A 623 -41.79 -16.00 2.92
C SER A 623 -42.39 -16.62 1.64
N THR A 624 -41.70 -17.63 1.06
CA THR A 624 -42.29 -18.93 0.61
C THR A 624 -41.22 -20.06 0.53
N PRO A 625 -41.60 -21.37 0.59
CA PRO A 625 -40.73 -22.50 0.97
C PRO A 625 -40.09 -23.27 -0.22
N PRO A 626 -39.12 -24.19 0.01
CA PRO A 626 -38.51 -24.99 -1.06
C PRO A 626 -39.04 -26.44 -1.12
N PRO A 627 -38.92 -27.14 -2.27
CA PRO A 627 -39.17 -28.59 -2.35
C PRO A 627 -37.87 -29.40 -2.19
N THR A 628 -37.99 -30.65 -1.70
CA THR A 628 -36.87 -31.61 -1.57
C THR A 628 -37.12 -32.83 -2.44
N LYS A 629 -36.14 -33.20 -3.26
CA LYS A 629 -36.02 -34.54 -3.85
C LYS A 629 -34.64 -35.08 -3.48
N VAL A 630 -34.59 -36.26 -2.89
CA VAL A 630 -33.35 -36.92 -2.41
C VAL A 630 -32.96 -38.02 -3.40
N THR A 631 -31.69 -38.08 -3.77
CA THR A 631 -31.06 -39.12 -4.59
C THR A 631 -29.75 -39.54 -3.95
N CYS A 632 -29.44 -40.84 -3.98
CA CYS A 632 -28.20 -41.40 -3.44
C CYS A 632 -27.00 -41.01 -4.31
N LEU A 633 -25.86 -40.70 -3.68
CA LEU A 633 -24.62 -40.34 -4.37
C LEU A 633 -24.04 -41.55 -5.12
N SER A 634 -23.53 -41.30 -6.33
CA SER A 634 -22.71 -42.27 -7.06
C SER A 634 -21.29 -42.35 -6.47
N ASP A 635 -20.57 -43.45 -6.74
CA ASP A 635 -19.19 -43.65 -6.26
C ASP A 635 -18.23 -42.52 -6.67
N LYS A 636 -18.50 -41.85 -7.80
CA LYS A 636 -17.74 -40.68 -8.25
C LYS A 636 -18.01 -39.46 -7.37
N GLU A 637 -19.29 -39.17 -7.11
CA GLU A 637 -19.70 -38.05 -6.26
C GLU A 637 -19.25 -38.25 -4.81
N GLN A 638 -19.18 -39.49 -4.33
CA GLN A 638 -18.62 -39.79 -3.02
C GLN A 638 -17.12 -39.46 -2.93
N LYS A 639 -16.34 -39.75 -3.99
CA LYS A 639 -14.91 -39.37 -4.05
C LYS A 639 -14.73 -37.85 -4.15
N ASP A 640 -15.55 -37.19 -4.96
CA ASP A 640 -15.54 -35.73 -5.09
C ASP A 640 -15.93 -35.06 -3.75
N TRP A 641 -16.90 -35.62 -3.02
CA TRP A 641 -17.28 -35.18 -1.67
C TRP A 641 -16.11 -35.28 -0.68
N VAL A 642 -15.40 -36.41 -0.63
CA VAL A 642 -14.23 -36.57 0.26
C VAL A 642 -13.15 -35.53 -0.05
N LYS A 643 -12.89 -35.31 -1.35
CA LYS A 643 -11.91 -34.32 -1.81
C LYS A 643 -12.32 -32.89 -1.44
N ASP A 644 -13.60 -32.54 -1.62
CA ASP A 644 -14.13 -31.22 -1.27
C ASP A 644 -14.08 -30.99 0.24
N VAL A 645 -14.44 -31.98 1.07
CA VAL A 645 -14.33 -31.90 2.54
C VAL A 645 -12.88 -31.68 2.97
N GLN A 646 -11.94 -32.45 2.42
CA GLN A 646 -10.52 -32.30 2.74
C GLN A 646 -10.00 -30.92 2.30
N GLY A 647 -10.35 -30.49 1.08
CA GLY A 647 -9.97 -29.18 0.54
C GLY A 647 -10.50 -28.02 1.36
N LEU A 648 -11.77 -28.06 1.78
CA LEU A 648 -12.38 -27.05 2.65
C LEU A 648 -11.73 -27.03 4.03
N THR A 649 -11.51 -28.19 4.64
CA THR A 649 -10.88 -28.31 5.97
C THR A 649 -9.48 -27.70 5.95
N GLU A 650 -8.66 -28.02 4.95
CA GLU A 650 -7.34 -27.43 4.79
C GLU A 650 -7.39 -25.93 4.50
N HIS A 651 -8.34 -25.47 3.68
CA HIS A 651 -8.52 -24.05 3.39
C HIS A 651 -8.85 -23.25 4.65
N PHE A 652 -9.88 -23.66 5.41
CA PHE A 652 -10.27 -22.96 6.63
C PHE A 652 -9.15 -22.96 7.68
N LEU A 653 -8.45 -24.08 7.88
CA LEU A 653 -7.36 -24.17 8.85
C LEU A 653 -6.15 -23.33 8.43
N LYS A 654 -5.58 -23.59 7.24
CA LYS A 654 -4.32 -22.98 6.80
C LYS A 654 -4.46 -21.52 6.35
N ARG A 655 -5.62 -21.11 5.82
CA ARG A 655 -5.82 -19.76 5.25
C ARG A 655 -6.66 -18.84 6.12
N LYS A 656 -7.55 -19.38 6.96
CA LYS A 656 -8.47 -18.58 7.79
C LYS A 656 -8.25 -18.77 9.29
N GLY A 657 -7.47 -19.77 9.71
CA GLY A 657 -7.26 -20.10 11.13
C GLY A 657 -8.51 -20.67 11.82
N ILE A 658 -9.45 -21.24 11.05
CA ILE A 658 -10.73 -21.75 11.57
C ILE A 658 -10.69 -23.29 11.61
N VAL A 659 -10.97 -23.86 12.77
CA VAL A 659 -11.16 -25.31 12.95
C VAL A 659 -12.64 -25.63 12.79
N VAL A 660 -13.00 -26.19 11.62
CA VAL A 660 -14.40 -26.46 11.21
C VAL A 660 -14.93 -27.80 11.76
N ASN A 661 -14.05 -28.60 12.38
CA ASN A 661 -14.30 -29.96 12.87
C ASN A 661 -14.83 -30.89 11.75
N GLU A 662 -15.43 -32.02 12.12
CA GLU A 662 -15.94 -33.00 11.17
C GLU A 662 -17.10 -32.41 10.34
N THR A 663 -16.97 -32.45 9.00
CA THR A 663 -18.00 -31.94 8.08
C THR A 663 -18.88 -33.08 7.59
N THR A 664 -20.09 -33.17 8.15
CA THR A 664 -21.08 -34.20 7.80
C THR A 664 -21.93 -33.83 6.59
N VAL A 665 -22.07 -32.54 6.31
CA VAL A 665 -22.93 -32.02 5.24
C VAL A 665 -22.20 -30.92 4.46
N LEU A 666 -22.18 -31.06 3.13
CA LEU A 666 -21.75 -30.00 2.21
C LEU A 666 -22.98 -29.35 1.55
N LEU A 667 -22.96 -28.02 1.51
CA LEU A 667 -23.90 -27.19 0.76
C LEU A 667 -23.22 -26.69 -0.52
N TYR A 668 -23.80 -27.01 -1.66
CA TYR A 668 -23.35 -26.48 -2.95
C TYR A 668 -24.14 -25.22 -3.28
N GLY A 669 -23.45 -24.07 -3.29
CA GLY A 669 -24.05 -22.76 -3.50
C GLY A 669 -23.46 -22.03 -4.71
N GLN A 670 -24.28 -21.22 -5.36
CA GLN A 670 -23.83 -20.24 -6.33
C GLN A 670 -23.75 -18.88 -5.65
N LEU A 671 -22.66 -18.15 -5.85
CA LEU A 671 -22.49 -16.82 -5.28
C LEU A 671 -23.44 -15.83 -5.96
N LEU A 672 -24.04 -14.92 -5.19
CA LEU A 672 -24.81 -13.80 -5.74
C LEU A 672 -23.83 -12.82 -6.37
N THR A 673 -24.06 -12.45 -7.63
CA THR A 673 -23.12 -11.60 -8.37
C THR A 673 -23.65 -10.24 -8.71
N GLY A 674 -24.96 -10.06 -8.58
CA GLY A 674 -25.66 -8.84 -8.92
C GLY A 674 -27.15 -9.08 -9.00
N ARG A 675 -27.86 -8.12 -9.59
CA ARG A 675 -29.28 -8.21 -9.91
C ARG A 675 -29.49 -7.69 -11.32
N LYS A 676 -30.53 -8.14 -12.02
CA LYS A 676 -30.84 -7.72 -13.39
C LYS A 676 -32.29 -7.28 -13.48
N TYR A 677 -32.54 -6.16 -14.15
CA TYR A 677 -33.91 -5.76 -14.49
C TYR A 677 -34.42 -6.63 -15.63
N VAL A 678 -35.55 -7.28 -15.41
CA VAL A 678 -36.20 -8.17 -16.35
C VAL A 678 -37.57 -7.56 -16.69
N PRO A 679 -37.77 -7.08 -17.94
CA PRO A 679 -39.08 -6.65 -18.37
C PRO A 679 -40.04 -7.86 -18.45
N LYS A 680 -41.25 -7.69 -17.90
CA LYS A 680 -42.36 -8.65 -17.93
C LYS A 680 -43.39 -8.22 -18.99
N ALA A 681 -44.43 -9.04 -19.18
CA ALA A 681 -45.57 -8.68 -20.01
C ALA A 681 -46.20 -7.35 -19.53
N ASN A 682 -46.73 -6.55 -20.45
CA ASN A 682 -47.39 -5.24 -20.21
C ASN A 682 -46.46 -4.09 -19.74
N GLY A 683 -45.15 -4.18 -19.96
CA GLY A 683 -44.21 -3.07 -19.72
C GLY A 683 -43.77 -2.86 -18.27
N VAL A 684 -44.14 -3.78 -17.36
CA VAL A 684 -43.65 -3.81 -15.97
C VAL A 684 -42.22 -4.32 -15.93
N VAL A 685 -41.38 -3.72 -15.09
CA VAL A 685 -39.97 -4.13 -14.91
C VAL A 685 -39.76 -4.64 -13.49
N GLU A 686 -39.17 -5.84 -13.36
CA GLU A 686 -38.84 -6.44 -12.07
C GLU A 686 -37.34 -6.67 -11.91
N LEU A 687 -36.84 -6.62 -10.66
CA LEU A 687 -35.43 -6.83 -10.35
C LEU A 687 -35.19 -8.27 -9.86
N GLU A 688 -34.53 -9.08 -10.66
CA GLU A 688 -34.22 -10.48 -10.35
C GLU A 688 -32.76 -10.65 -9.88
N LYS A 689 -32.49 -11.65 -9.01
CA LYS A 689 -31.13 -11.98 -8.56
C LYS A 689 -30.34 -12.68 -9.66
N GLN A 690 -29.08 -12.28 -9.83
CA GLN A 690 -28.15 -12.92 -10.76
C GLN A 690 -27.08 -13.69 -9.99
N TRP A 691 -26.88 -14.95 -10.37
CA TRP A 691 -25.99 -15.90 -9.70
C TRP A 691 -24.78 -16.24 -10.55
N ALA A 692 -23.66 -16.57 -9.90
CA ALA A 692 -22.48 -17.10 -10.55
C ALA A 692 -22.79 -18.47 -11.17
N LYS A 693 -22.25 -18.75 -12.36
CA LYS A 693 -22.38 -20.08 -12.99
C LYS A 693 -21.68 -21.16 -12.18
N GLN A 694 -20.53 -20.81 -11.60
CA GLN A 694 -19.74 -21.73 -10.79
C GLN A 694 -20.48 -22.06 -9.50
N VAL A 695 -20.67 -23.37 -9.28
CA VAL A 695 -21.18 -23.93 -8.03
C VAL A 695 -19.97 -24.20 -7.13
N LEU A 696 -20.04 -23.77 -5.88
CA LEU A 696 -18.96 -23.92 -4.90
C LEU A 696 -19.46 -24.72 -3.69
N PRO A 697 -18.62 -25.61 -3.12
CA PRO A 697 -18.95 -26.31 -1.89
C PRO A 697 -18.72 -25.42 -0.66
N PHE A 698 -19.61 -25.53 0.33
CA PHE A 698 -19.52 -24.89 1.63
C PHE A 698 -19.82 -25.93 2.73
N ALA A 699 -19.08 -25.90 3.82
CA ALA A 699 -19.42 -26.72 4.98
C ALA A 699 -20.73 -26.21 5.61
N TYR A 700 -21.70 -27.09 5.85
CA TYR A 700 -23.02 -26.69 6.36
C TYR A 700 -22.94 -25.84 7.63
N GLN A 701 -22.07 -26.26 8.56
CA GLN A 701 -21.84 -25.60 9.84
C GLN A 701 -21.24 -24.19 9.72
N THR A 702 -20.71 -23.80 8.55
CA THR A 702 -20.20 -22.45 8.30
C THR A 702 -21.23 -21.54 7.59
N VAL A 703 -22.45 -22.04 7.33
CA VAL A 703 -23.48 -21.28 6.61
C VAL A 703 -24.49 -20.69 7.58
N VAL A 704 -24.63 -19.35 7.52
CA VAL A 704 -25.60 -18.59 8.30
C VAL A 704 -26.79 -18.24 7.40
N LYS A 705 -28.01 -18.44 7.92
CA LYS A 705 -29.25 -18.06 7.25
C LYS A 705 -29.83 -16.78 7.85
N ASP A 706 -30.68 -16.12 7.08
CA ASP A 706 -31.53 -15.01 7.55
C ASP A 706 -30.77 -13.82 8.16
N ILE A 707 -29.57 -13.53 7.64
CA ILE A 707 -28.81 -12.33 8.01
C ILE A 707 -29.61 -11.07 7.65
N LYS A 708 -29.68 -10.12 8.59
CA LYS A 708 -30.27 -8.79 8.32
C LYS A 708 -29.29 -7.98 7.45
N ALA A 709 -29.52 -7.97 6.14
CA ALA A 709 -28.71 -7.17 5.21
C ALA A 709 -29.39 -5.83 4.90
N PHE A 710 -28.70 -4.72 5.13
CA PHE A 710 -29.16 -3.38 4.74
C PHE A 710 -28.71 -3.09 3.30
N TYR A 711 -29.65 -2.79 2.41
CA TYR A 711 -29.37 -2.41 1.02
C TYR A 711 -29.87 -0.97 0.82
N SER A 712 -28.96 0.01 0.72
CA SER A 712 -29.33 1.44 0.78
C SER A 712 -29.45 2.17 -0.56
N SER A 713 -29.46 1.48 -1.70
CA SER A 713 -29.66 2.13 -3.00
C SER A 713 -30.02 1.18 -4.13
N LEU A 714 -31.28 0.75 -4.19
CA LEU A 714 -31.83 0.26 -5.44
C LEU A 714 -32.88 1.27 -5.91
N THR A 715 -32.56 2.02 -6.95
CA THR A 715 -33.55 2.75 -7.73
C THR A 715 -34.51 1.72 -8.33
N CYS A 716 -35.72 1.63 -7.79
CA CYS A 716 -36.70 0.67 -8.26
C CYS A 716 -37.41 1.26 -9.48
N PHE A 717 -36.86 1.02 -10.67
CA PHE A 717 -37.58 1.23 -11.93
C PHE A 717 -38.76 0.26 -11.97
N LYS A 718 -39.97 0.78 -12.19
CA LYS A 718 -41.21 -0.01 -12.21
C LYS A 718 -41.77 -0.18 -13.62
N SER A 719 -41.43 0.73 -14.54
CA SER A 719 -41.91 0.73 -15.92
C SER A 719 -40.78 0.84 -16.94
N LEU A 720 -41.09 0.51 -18.20
CA LEU A 720 -40.17 0.69 -19.33
C LEU A 720 -39.82 2.16 -19.60
N ASP A 721 -40.76 3.08 -19.37
CA ASP A 721 -40.56 4.52 -19.51
C ASP A 721 -39.51 5.07 -18.55
N GLU A 722 -39.55 4.61 -17.30
CA GLU A 722 -38.56 5.00 -16.28
C GLU A 722 -37.17 4.40 -16.59
N LEU A 723 -37.14 3.23 -17.23
CA LEU A 723 -35.91 2.51 -17.57
C LEU A 723 -35.23 3.01 -18.86
N PHE A 724 -36.03 3.51 -19.80
CA PHE A 724 -35.62 4.04 -21.10
C PHE A 724 -36.30 5.39 -21.40
N PRO A 725 -35.97 6.45 -20.64
CA PRO A 725 -36.53 7.77 -20.96
C PRO A 725 -36.02 8.28 -22.32
N PRO A 726 -36.78 9.12 -23.04
CA PRO A 726 -36.31 9.75 -24.27
C PRO A 726 -34.96 10.45 -24.08
N THR A 727 -34.12 10.49 -25.11
CA THR A 727 -32.74 11.01 -25.12
C THR A 727 -31.71 10.15 -24.37
N THR A 728 -32.13 9.04 -23.75
CA THR A 728 -31.20 8.12 -23.09
C THR A 728 -30.36 7.36 -24.11
N THR A 729 -29.06 7.25 -23.85
CA THR A 729 -28.17 6.42 -24.68
C THR A 729 -28.37 4.94 -24.37
N VAL A 730 -28.51 4.13 -25.42
CA VAL A 730 -28.64 2.67 -25.33
C VAL A 730 -27.66 1.98 -26.27
N PHE A 731 -27.37 0.70 -25.99
CA PHE A 731 -26.55 -0.14 -26.86
C PHE A 731 -27.31 -1.39 -27.29
N MET A 732 -27.22 -1.74 -28.57
CA MET A 732 -27.87 -2.93 -29.14
C MET A 732 -27.13 -4.22 -28.75
N VAL A 733 -27.85 -5.24 -28.30
CA VAL A 733 -27.32 -6.58 -27.91
C VAL A 733 -27.86 -7.68 -28.83
N GLY A 734 -28.60 -7.33 -29.88
CA GLY A 734 -29.14 -8.25 -30.87
C GLY A 734 -28.70 -7.92 -32.29
N ASN A 735 -29.12 -8.76 -33.24
CA ASN A 735 -28.97 -8.50 -34.67
C ASN A 735 -29.99 -7.45 -35.15
N PRO A 736 -29.67 -6.65 -36.19
CA PRO A 736 -28.46 -6.69 -37.01
C PRO A 736 -27.30 -5.79 -36.52
N TYR A 737 -27.52 -4.94 -35.51
CA TYR A 737 -26.57 -3.88 -35.13
C TYR A 737 -25.88 -4.12 -33.78
N TYR A 738 -25.46 -5.35 -33.47
CA TYR A 738 -24.84 -5.70 -32.19
C TYR A 738 -23.68 -4.75 -31.83
N GLY A 739 -23.74 -4.13 -30.65
CA GLY A 739 -22.74 -3.16 -30.16
C GLY A 739 -22.91 -1.73 -30.69
N ALA A 740 -23.87 -1.44 -31.57
CA ALA A 740 -24.16 -0.08 -32.01
C ALA A 740 -24.75 0.77 -30.87
N MET A 741 -24.31 2.02 -30.79
CA MET A 741 -24.85 3.03 -29.88
C MET A 741 -26.09 3.65 -30.50
N GLY A 742 -27.14 3.86 -29.72
CA GLY A 742 -28.33 4.55 -30.18
C GLY A 742 -28.94 5.42 -29.10
N GLU A 743 -29.88 6.26 -29.52
CA GLU A 743 -30.60 7.19 -28.65
C GLU A 743 -32.08 6.82 -28.61
N VAL A 744 -32.65 6.72 -27.41
CA VAL A 744 -34.07 6.43 -27.20
C VAL A 744 -34.91 7.62 -27.66
N GLN A 745 -35.92 7.34 -28.48
CA GLN A 745 -36.89 8.31 -28.95
C GLN A 745 -38.21 8.16 -28.19
N ASP A 746 -39.15 9.06 -28.46
CA ASP A 746 -40.53 8.89 -27.97
C ASP A 746 -41.06 7.51 -28.41
N SER A 747 -41.49 6.74 -27.42
CA SER A 747 -41.92 5.35 -27.55
C SER A 747 -43.39 5.18 -27.15
N SER A 748 -44.11 6.28 -26.92
CA SER A 748 -45.52 6.30 -26.47
C SER A 748 -46.46 5.48 -27.35
N ASP A 749 -46.13 5.32 -28.64
CA ASP A 749 -46.84 4.53 -29.64
C ASP A 749 -46.57 3.02 -29.55
N VAL A 750 -45.39 2.60 -29.09
CA VAL A 750 -44.92 1.20 -29.11
C VAL A 750 -44.74 0.57 -27.72
N ILE A 751 -44.81 1.36 -26.65
CA ILE A 751 -44.65 0.88 -25.27
C ILE A 751 -45.75 -0.10 -24.86
N LYS A 752 -46.97 0.07 -25.37
CA LYS A 752 -48.08 -0.85 -25.12
C LYS A 752 -47.81 -2.26 -25.66
N ASP A 753 -46.96 -2.37 -26.68
CA ASP A 753 -46.48 -3.62 -27.25
C ASP A 753 -45.20 -4.14 -26.57
N GLY A 754 -44.76 -3.48 -25.48
CA GLY A 754 -43.55 -3.82 -24.73
C GLY A 754 -42.26 -3.55 -25.49
N ARG A 755 -42.23 -2.54 -26.38
CA ARG A 755 -41.07 -2.16 -27.20
C ARG A 755 -40.62 -0.73 -26.96
N VAL A 756 -39.39 -0.42 -27.36
CA VAL A 756 -38.76 0.90 -27.26
C VAL A 756 -38.25 1.33 -28.64
N ARG A 757 -38.42 2.60 -28.99
CA ARG A 757 -37.94 3.19 -30.24
C ARG A 757 -36.55 3.77 -30.05
N VAL A 758 -35.61 3.38 -30.91
CA VAL A 758 -34.20 3.77 -30.81
C VAL A 758 -33.65 4.13 -32.18
N VAL A 759 -32.88 5.21 -32.26
CA VAL A 759 -32.09 5.57 -33.44
C VAL A 759 -30.65 5.16 -33.21
N PHE A 760 -30.17 4.16 -33.94
CA PHE A 760 -28.80 3.68 -33.84
C PHE A 760 -27.88 4.41 -34.80
N ASN A 761 -26.69 4.75 -34.30
CA ASN A 761 -25.54 5.14 -35.09
C ASN A 761 -24.68 3.91 -35.37
N VAL A 762 -24.59 3.49 -36.63
CA VAL A 762 -23.90 2.26 -37.05
C VAL A 762 -22.54 2.61 -37.69
N PRO A 763 -21.42 2.37 -36.99
CA PRO A 763 -20.09 2.66 -37.54
C PRO A 763 -19.59 1.51 -38.41
N HIS A 764 -18.85 1.83 -39.47
CA HIS A 764 -18.15 0.84 -40.30
C HIS A 764 -17.05 0.13 -39.50
N GLU A 765 -16.94 -1.19 -39.63
CA GLU A 765 -15.96 -2.00 -38.91
C GLU A 765 -14.71 -2.31 -39.77
N PRO A 766 -13.52 -2.42 -39.16
CA PRO A 766 -12.31 -2.80 -39.88
C PRO A 766 -12.41 -4.25 -40.37
N GLN A 767 -12.00 -4.48 -41.62
CA GLN A 767 -11.94 -5.82 -42.22
C GLN A 767 -10.70 -6.58 -41.72
N LEU A 768 -10.88 -7.51 -40.78
CA LEU A 768 -9.78 -8.27 -40.15
C LEU A 768 -9.65 -9.72 -40.67
N GLU A 769 -10.63 -10.25 -41.41
CA GLU A 769 -10.67 -11.65 -41.87
C GLU A 769 -9.38 -12.11 -42.57
N THR A 770 -8.85 -11.29 -43.48
CA THR A 770 -7.61 -11.60 -44.22
C THR A 770 -6.40 -11.63 -43.31
N LEU A 771 -6.35 -10.80 -42.27
CA LEU A 771 -5.28 -10.83 -41.27
C LEU A 771 -5.39 -12.07 -40.38
N ILE A 772 -6.61 -12.42 -39.94
CA ILE A 772 -6.88 -13.61 -39.12
C ILE A 772 -6.48 -14.88 -39.87
N GLN A 773 -6.80 -14.99 -41.17
CA GLN A 773 -6.40 -16.13 -42.01
C GLN A 773 -4.88 -16.22 -42.19
N ASN A 774 -4.19 -15.07 -42.29
CA ASN A 774 -2.75 -15.01 -42.52
C ASN A 774 -1.91 -14.86 -41.24
N GLN A 775 -2.51 -14.90 -40.05
CA GLN A 775 -1.82 -14.61 -38.79
C GLN A 775 -0.58 -15.48 -38.56
N HIS A 776 -0.61 -16.75 -39.01
CA HIS A 776 0.49 -17.70 -38.92
C HIS A 776 1.79 -17.23 -39.61
N LYS A 777 1.71 -16.29 -40.56
CA LYS A 777 2.88 -15.69 -41.22
C LYS A 777 3.59 -14.66 -40.34
N TYR A 778 2.87 -14.06 -39.42
CA TYR A 778 3.34 -12.99 -38.54
C TYR A 778 3.58 -13.49 -37.10
N CYS A 779 3.11 -14.70 -36.77
CA CYS A 779 3.31 -15.28 -35.45
C CYS A 779 4.78 -15.63 -35.18
N VAL A 780 5.21 -15.39 -33.95
CA VAL A 780 6.51 -15.86 -33.47
C VAL A 780 6.51 -17.38 -33.42
N LYS A 781 7.51 -18.00 -34.06
CA LYS A 781 7.70 -19.45 -34.03
C LYS A 781 8.44 -19.85 -32.76
N TYR A 782 7.90 -20.83 -32.05
CA TYR A 782 8.49 -21.37 -30.84
C TYR A 782 8.92 -22.81 -31.06
N SER A 783 10.07 -23.18 -30.50
CA SER A 783 10.61 -24.54 -30.54
C SER A 783 10.83 -25.08 -29.12
N PRO A 784 10.70 -26.39 -28.90
CA PRO A 784 11.07 -27.00 -27.62
C PRO A 784 12.55 -26.78 -27.28
N GLY A 785 12.87 -26.79 -25.99
CA GLY A 785 14.24 -26.55 -25.52
C GLY A 785 15.29 -27.51 -26.09
N TYR A 786 14.92 -28.77 -26.38
CA TYR A 786 15.86 -29.73 -26.98
C TYR A 786 16.24 -29.37 -28.44
N VAL A 787 15.37 -28.68 -29.17
CA VAL A 787 15.64 -28.22 -30.54
C VAL A 787 16.64 -27.08 -30.51
N LEU A 788 16.43 -26.09 -29.64
CA LEU A 788 17.40 -24.99 -29.44
C LEU A 788 18.75 -25.54 -28.97
N ALA A 789 18.72 -26.46 -28.00
CA ALA A 789 19.92 -27.10 -27.47
C ALA A 789 20.74 -27.77 -28.57
N SER A 790 20.09 -28.50 -29.48
CA SER A 790 20.75 -29.16 -30.61
C SER A 790 21.38 -28.16 -31.60
N ARG A 791 20.81 -26.98 -31.78
CA ARG A 791 21.35 -25.95 -32.69
C ARG A 791 22.49 -25.16 -32.08
N LEU A 792 22.40 -24.89 -30.78
CA LEU A 792 23.41 -24.17 -29.99
C LEU A 792 24.57 -25.06 -29.53
N GLY A 793 24.49 -26.38 -29.73
CA GLY A 793 25.52 -27.32 -29.27
C GLY A 793 25.59 -27.46 -27.74
N VAL A 794 24.49 -27.19 -27.04
CA VAL A 794 24.39 -27.29 -25.56
C VAL A 794 23.35 -28.34 -25.15
N THR A 795 23.24 -28.64 -23.86
CA THR A 795 22.18 -29.52 -23.36
C THR A 795 20.86 -28.76 -23.17
N SER A 796 19.73 -29.44 -23.26
CA SER A 796 18.40 -28.85 -22.98
C SER A 796 18.29 -28.32 -21.54
N TYR A 797 19.06 -28.90 -20.62
CA TYR A 797 19.23 -28.39 -19.26
C TYR A 797 19.83 -26.98 -19.25
N LEU A 798 20.90 -26.73 -20.01
CA LEU A 798 21.54 -25.41 -20.05
C LEU A 798 20.63 -24.34 -20.65
N VAL A 799 19.93 -24.66 -21.75
CA VAL A 799 18.87 -23.77 -22.31
C VAL A 799 17.83 -23.44 -21.23
N SER A 800 17.43 -24.45 -20.45
CA SER A 800 16.49 -24.28 -19.36
C SER A 800 17.04 -23.45 -18.19
N ARG A 801 18.31 -23.59 -17.82
CA ARG A 801 18.89 -22.83 -16.70
C ARG A 801 19.15 -21.38 -17.07
N PHE A 802 19.79 -21.13 -18.21
CA PHE A 802 20.17 -19.79 -18.63
C PHE A 802 18.97 -18.93 -19.03
N SER A 803 17.87 -19.54 -19.51
CA SER A 803 16.60 -18.82 -19.67
C SER A 803 15.91 -18.46 -18.35
N GLY A 804 16.30 -19.05 -17.22
CA GLY A 804 15.77 -18.76 -15.89
C GLY A 804 16.62 -17.76 -15.10
N SER A 805 16.67 -17.94 -13.78
CA SER A 805 17.56 -17.19 -12.88
C SER A 805 18.74 -18.07 -12.46
N ILE A 806 19.94 -17.50 -12.49
CA ILE A 806 21.20 -18.14 -12.05
C ILE A 806 21.88 -17.17 -11.12
N PHE A 807 22.24 -17.62 -9.91
CA PHE A 807 22.87 -16.76 -8.92
C PHE A 807 24.35 -17.09 -8.77
N ILE A 808 25.20 -16.07 -8.82
CA ILE A 808 26.62 -16.15 -8.49
C ILE A 808 26.88 -15.34 -7.21
N GLY A 809 27.43 -15.99 -6.19
CA GLY A 809 27.88 -15.36 -4.94
C GLY A 809 29.39 -15.09 -4.95
N ARG A 810 29.83 -14.20 -4.06
CA ARG A 810 31.25 -13.89 -3.87
C ARG A 810 32.00 -14.97 -3.10
N GLY A 811 33.29 -15.12 -3.39
CA GLY A 811 34.16 -16.12 -2.77
C GLY A 811 34.01 -17.51 -3.41
N SER A 812 34.04 -18.55 -2.60
CA SER A 812 33.91 -19.96 -3.03
C SER A 812 32.81 -20.70 -2.28
N LYS A 813 32.36 -21.85 -2.80
CA LYS A 813 31.37 -22.69 -2.10
C LYS A 813 31.80 -23.12 -0.69
N LYS A 814 33.11 -23.21 -0.44
CA LYS A 814 33.67 -23.57 0.88
C LYS A 814 33.89 -22.36 1.80
N ASN A 815 34.03 -21.17 1.23
CA ASN A 815 34.25 -19.93 1.96
C ASN A 815 33.48 -18.77 1.29
N PRO A 816 32.15 -18.70 1.46
CA PRO A 816 31.34 -17.64 0.86
C PRO A 816 31.63 -16.30 1.52
N CYS A 817 31.81 -15.24 0.72
CA CYS A 817 32.11 -13.90 1.20
C CYS A 817 30.87 -12.99 1.08
N GLY A 818 30.12 -12.83 2.17
CA GLY A 818 28.91 -12.02 2.22
C GLY A 818 27.65 -12.72 1.65
N GLU A 819 26.48 -12.12 1.90
CA GLU A 819 25.18 -12.70 1.49
C GLU A 819 24.72 -12.25 0.09
N GLN A 820 25.39 -11.26 -0.52
CA GLN A 820 24.99 -10.70 -1.80
C GLN A 820 25.26 -11.68 -2.96
N LYS A 821 24.22 -11.93 -3.77
CA LYS A 821 24.29 -12.79 -4.96
C LYS A 821 23.81 -12.00 -6.18
N ALA A 822 24.61 -12.03 -7.24
CA ALA A 822 24.24 -11.43 -8.51
C ALA A 822 23.45 -12.43 -9.35
N ASN A 823 22.34 -12.00 -9.97
CA ASN A 823 21.60 -12.82 -10.91
C ASN A 823 22.16 -12.64 -12.32
N VAL A 824 22.74 -13.69 -12.87
CA VAL A 824 23.32 -13.74 -14.23
C VAL A 824 22.44 -14.54 -15.21
N GLY A 825 21.25 -14.98 -14.80
CA GLY A 825 20.29 -15.60 -15.71
C GLY A 825 19.59 -14.58 -16.61
N LEU A 826 19.13 -15.01 -17.80
CA LEU A 826 18.39 -14.16 -18.74
C LEU A 826 17.00 -13.77 -18.23
N ASN A 827 16.47 -14.44 -17.20
CA ASN A 827 15.18 -14.16 -16.57
C ASN A 827 14.00 -14.13 -17.57
N LEU A 828 14.00 -15.05 -18.52
CA LEU A 828 12.95 -15.18 -19.53
C LEU A 828 11.80 -16.08 -19.05
N LYS A 829 11.99 -16.85 -17.97
CA LYS A 829 10.95 -17.71 -17.40
C LYS A 829 10.94 -17.72 -15.88
N PHE A 830 9.75 -17.79 -15.29
CA PHE A 830 9.58 -17.75 -13.84
C PHE A 830 8.61 -18.83 -13.35
N ASN A 831 9.12 -20.05 -13.13
CA ASN A 831 8.31 -21.21 -12.72
C ASN A 831 7.48 -20.96 -11.44
N LYS A 832 8.10 -20.39 -10.39
CA LYS A 832 7.42 -20.13 -9.10
C LYS A 832 6.31 -19.08 -9.20
N LYS A 833 6.46 -18.11 -10.12
CA LYS A 833 5.50 -17.02 -10.32
C LYS A 833 4.48 -17.31 -11.44
N ASN A 834 4.69 -18.38 -12.20
CA ASN A 834 3.93 -18.71 -13.41
C ASN A 834 3.90 -17.56 -14.43
N GLU A 835 5.06 -16.96 -14.68
CA GLU A 835 5.25 -15.83 -15.61
C GLU A 835 6.24 -16.17 -16.74
N GLU A 836 6.03 -15.57 -17.91
CA GLU A 836 6.84 -15.68 -19.13
C GLU A 836 7.14 -14.30 -19.73
N VAL A 837 8.08 -14.24 -20.68
CA VAL A 837 8.45 -13.00 -21.39
C VAL A 837 7.95 -13.10 -22.84
N PRO A 838 6.90 -12.33 -23.23
CA PRO A 838 6.31 -12.40 -24.57
C PRO A 838 7.34 -12.22 -25.69
N GLY A 839 7.23 -13.03 -26.74
CA GLY A 839 8.16 -13.03 -27.88
C GLY A 839 9.46 -13.81 -27.65
N TYR A 840 9.78 -14.19 -26.41
CA TYR A 840 10.97 -14.97 -26.06
C TYR A 840 10.60 -16.38 -25.61
N THR A 841 9.80 -16.50 -24.55
CA THR A 841 9.43 -17.79 -23.95
C THR A 841 7.92 -17.96 -23.95
N LYS A 842 7.48 -19.23 -24.03
CA LYS A 842 6.07 -19.58 -23.94
C LYS A 842 5.89 -20.88 -23.18
N ARG A 843 5.01 -20.88 -22.18
CA ARG A 843 4.70 -22.07 -21.39
C ARG A 843 3.52 -22.83 -21.99
N THR A 844 3.69 -24.13 -22.21
CA THR A 844 2.59 -25.06 -22.47
C THR A 844 2.28 -25.86 -21.20
N GLU A 845 1.20 -26.66 -21.21
CA GLU A 845 0.86 -27.52 -20.07
C GLU A 845 1.99 -28.49 -19.68
N LYS A 846 2.85 -28.88 -20.63
CA LYS A 846 3.85 -29.93 -20.45
C LYS A 846 5.29 -29.42 -20.51
N GLU A 847 5.58 -28.33 -21.23
CA GLU A 847 6.95 -27.87 -21.47
C GLU A 847 7.08 -26.37 -21.76
N TRP A 848 8.31 -25.86 -21.66
CA TRP A 848 8.70 -24.50 -22.07
C TRP A 848 9.17 -24.51 -23.52
N LEU A 849 8.63 -23.57 -24.30
CA LEU A 849 9.02 -23.30 -25.67
C LEU A 849 9.77 -21.97 -25.74
N TYR A 850 10.67 -21.88 -26.72
CA TYR A 850 11.60 -20.76 -26.90
C TYR A 850 11.57 -20.27 -28.34
N SER A 851 11.59 -18.96 -28.54
CA SER A 851 11.64 -18.35 -29.86
C SER A 851 13.06 -18.32 -30.43
N VAL A 852 13.18 -17.95 -31.70
CA VAL A 852 14.49 -17.72 -32.36
C VAL A 852 15.27 -16.60 -31.66
N ALA A 853 14.60 -15.58 -31.11
CA ALA A 853 15.28 -14.52 -30.36
C ALA A 853 15.98 -15.03 -29.09
N VAL A 854 15.48 -16.13 -28.48
CA VAL A 854 16.17 -16.79 -27.36
C VAL A 854 17.37 -17.58 -27.86
N GLU A 855 17.28 -18.18 -29.04
CA GLU A 855 18.39 -18.88 -29.69
C GLU A 855 19.55 -17.90 -29.94
N ASP A 856 19.28 -16.76 -30.57
CA ASP A 856 20.27 -15.72 -30.85
C ASP A 856 20.90 -15.17 -29.56
N LEU A 857 20.07 -14.88 -28.54
CA LEU A 857 20.53 -14.36 -27.25
C LEU A 857 21.38 -15.37 -26.47
N LEU A 858 21.01 -16.66 -26.51
CA LEU A 858 21.82 -17.71 -25.89
C LEU A 858 23.12 -17.96 -26.67
N ALA A 859 23.10 -17.83 -28.00
CA ALA A 859 24.31 -17.91 -28.83
C ALA A 859 25.29 -16.78 -28.47
N GLU A 860 24.79 -15.54 -28.36
CA GLU A 860 25.60 -14.39 -27.93
C GLU A 860 26.15 -14.58 -26.51
N TYR A 861 25.34 -15.07 -25.57
CA TYR A 861 25.80 -15.36 -24.20
C TYR A 861 26.89 -16.44 -24.24
N LEU A 862 26.66 -17.54 -24.96
CA LEU A 862 27.61 -18.63 -25.05
C LEU A 862 28.96 -18.19 -25.66
N ASP A 863 28.92 -17.33 -26.67
CA ASP A 863 30.12 -16.77 -27.32
C ASP A 863 30.90 -15.84 -26.37
N ARG A 864 30.20 -14.98 -25.63
CA ARG A 864 30.81 -14.00 -24.72
C ARG A 864 31.33 -14.59 -23.41
N PHE A 865 30.63 -15.57 -22.84
CA PHE A 865 30.83 -16.03 -21.46
C PHE A 865 30.74 -17.57 -21.33
N SER A 866 31.40 -18.29 -22.25
CA SER A 866 31.39 -19.76 -22.33
C SER A 866 31.80 -20.47 -21.03
N GLU A 867 32.67 -19.85 -20.24
CA GLU A 867 33.12 -20.32 -18.92
C GLU A 867 31.96 -20.57 -17.94
N VAL A 868 30.94 -19.71 -17.95
CA VAL A 868 29.78 -19.82 -17.05
C VAL A 868 28.95 -21.02 -17.46
N PHE A 869 28.77 -21.25 -18.77
CA PHE A 869 28.08 -22.43 -19.28
C PHE A 869 28.81 -23.72 -18.88
N ASN A 870 30.13 -23.73 -18.96
CA ASN A 870 30.95 -24.87 -18.55
C ASN A 870 30.80 -25.17 -17.04
N ALA A 871 30.84 -24.14 -16.18
CA ALA A 871 30.68 -24.30 -14.74
C ALA A 871 29.28 -24.79 -14.34
N VAL A 872 28.23 -24.22 -14.95
CA VAL A 872 26.83 -24.62 -14.71
C VAL A 872 26.55 -26.04 -15.23
N SER A 873 27.21 -26.44 -16.32
CA SER A 873 27.09 -27.79 -16.88
C SER A 873 27.69 -28.86 -15.95
N ARG A 874 28.85 -28.57 -15.34
CA ARG A 874 29.54 -29.50 -14.42
C ARG A 874 28.82 -29.67 -13.08
N ASN A 875 28.10 -28.66 -12.62
CA ASN A 875 27.44 -28.64 -11.31
C ASN A 875 25.91 -28.49 -11.46
N SER A 876 25.27 -29.45 -12.12
CA SER A 876 23.84 -29.38 -12.48
C SER A 876 22.87 -29.42 -11.29
N HIS A 877 23.33 -29.81 -10.10
CA HIS A 877 22.54 -29.87 -8.86
C HIS A 877 22.59 -28.58 -8.05
N ASP A 878 23.48 -27.64 -8.38
CA ASP A 878 23.64 -26.41 -7.61
C ASP A 878 22.70 -25.30 -8.12
N ASP A 879 22.11 -24.57 -7.16
CA ASP A 879 21.27 -23.39 -7.42
C ASP A 879 22.02 -22.06 -7.29
N VAL A 880 23.20 -22.09 -6.68
CA VAL A 880 24.08 -20.95 -6.46
C VAL A 880 25.49 -21.38 -6.80
N PHE A 881 26.15 -20.57 -7.63
CA PHE A 881 27.55 -20.73 -8.01
C PHE A 881 28.38 -19.65 -7.33
N TYR A 882 29.70 -19.79 -7.33
CA TYR A 882 30.59 -18.83 -6.69
C TYR A 882 31.70 -18.39 -7.64
N GLU A 883 32.11 -17.13 -7.53
CA GLU A 883 33.11 -16.49 -8.40
C GLU A 883 34.39 -17.33 -8.51
N ASP A 884 34.94 -17.76 -7.37
CA ASP A 884 36.21 -18.48 -7.30
C ASP A 884 36.11 -19.90 -7.88
N ASP A 885 34.90 -20.49 -7.89
CA ASP A 885 34.66 -21.82 -8.43
C ASP A 885 34.50 -21.81 -9.96
N ILE A 886 34.10 -20.68 -10.54
CA ILE A 886 33.96 -20.49 -11.99
C ILE A 886 35.28 -20.01 -12.60
N TRP A 887 35.98 -19.09 -11.93
CA TRP A 887 37.24 -18.51 -12.37
C TRP A 887 38.37 -18.80 -11.35
N PRO A 888 38.90 -20.03 -11.30
CA PRO A 888 39.97 -20.39 -10.37
C PRO A 888 41.32 -19.78 -10.81
N GLY A 889 41.69 -18.63 -10.24
CA GLY A 889 42.97 -17.97 -10.48
C GLY A 889 43.09 -16.63 -9.74
N LEU A 890 44.10 -16.53 -8.86
CA LEU A 890 44.57 -15.39 -8.04
C LEU A 890 43.92 -14.01 -8.29
N ASP A 891 43.17 -13.55 -7.28
CA ASP A 891 42.83 -12.17 -6.90
C ASP A 891 42.55 -11.16 -8.03
N GLN A 892 41.25 -11.03 -8.40
CA GLN A 892 40.48 -9.77 -8.60
C GLN A 892 39.46 -9.76 -9.74
N ASN A 893 39.40 -10.75 -10.64
CA ASN A 893 38.50 -10.63 -11.81
C ASN A 893 37.12 -11.28 -11.68
N GLY A 894 36.85 -12.12 -10.67
CA GLY A 894 35.53 -12.79 -10.53
C GLY A 894 34.38 -11.79 -10.40
N ALA A 895 34.52 -10.84 -9.47
CA ALA A 895 33.55 -9.77 -9.27
C ALA A 895 33.42 -8.84 -10.49
N GLU A 896 34.52 -8.55 -11.19
CA GLU A 896 34.50 -7.75 -12.42
C GLU A 896 33.77 -8.48 -13.56
N LYS A 897 33.98 -9.80 -13.70
CA LYS A 897 33.29 -10.63 -14.69
C LYS A 897 31.80 -10.73 -14.41
N VAL A 898 31.41 -10.88 -13.13
CA VAL A 898 30.00 -10.85 -12.73
C VAL A 898 29.39 -9.46 -13.02
N ALA A 899 30.13 -8.38 -12.79
CA ALA A 899 29.68 -7.02 -13.12
C ALA A 899 29.54 -6.80 -14.64
N GLU A 900 30.49 -7.31 -15.44
CA GLU A 900 30.45 -7.29 -16.91
C GLU A 900 29.20 -7.99 -17.45
N ILE A 901 28.95 -9.22 -16.98
CA ILE A 901 27.75 -9.99 -17.36
C ILE A 901 26.48 -9.25 -16.96
N THR A 902 26.42 -8.74 -15.72
CA THR A 902 25.24 -8.04 -15.21
C THR A 902 24.98 -6.74 -15.98
N SER A 903 26.04 -6.02 -16.37
CA SER A 903 25.95 -4.81 -17.17
C SER A 903 25.45 -5.12 -18.59
N TRP A 904 26.01 -6.14 -19.24
CA TRP A 904 25.56 -6.60 -20.56
C TRP A 904 24.08 -7.01 -20.52
N LEU A 905 23.66 -7.84 -19.56
CA LEU A 905 22.28 -8.26 -19.38
C LEU A 905 21.33 -7.06 -19.18
N LYS A 906 21.76 -6.05 -18.44
CA LYS A 906 20.96 -4.82 -18.23
C LYS A 906 20.87 -3.98 -19.50
N SER A 907 21.93 -3.91 -20.31
CA SER A 907 21.96 -3.15 -21.56
C SER A 907 21.19 -3.81 -22.71
N HIS A 908 21.01 -5.13 -22.67
CA HIS A 908 20.35 -5.87 -23.73
C HIS A 908 18.84 -5.53 -23.82
N PRO A 909 18.23 -5.38 -25.02
CA PRO A 909 16.82 -4.98 -25.19
C PRO A 909 15.81 -5.80 -24.38
N VAL A 910 16.10 -7.08 -24.17
CA VAL A 910 15.26 -8.02 -23.41
C VAL A 910 15.02 -7.58 -21.96
N SER A 911 15.92 -6.80 -21.36
CA SER A 911 15.81 -6.33 -19.97
C SER A 911 14.66 -5.33 -19.78
N SER A 912 14.23 -4.67 -20.86
CA SER A 912 13.14 -3.69 -20.87
C SER A 912 11.77 -4.31 -21.15
N VAL A 913 11.72 -5.57 -21.59
CA VAL A 913 10.48 -6.27 -21.95
C VAL A 913 9.73 -6.67 -20.67
N SER A 914 8.44 -6.33 -20.63
CA SER A 914 7.58 -6.66 -19.48
C SER A 914 7.17 -8.14 -19.48
N ARG A 915 7.27 -8.77 -18.32
CA ARG A 915 6.79 -10.14 -18.07
C ARG A 915 5.27 -10.21 -18.00
N THR A 916 4.70 -11.34 -18.41
CA THR A 916 3.27 -11.63 -18.35
C THR A 916 2.99 -12.95 -17.65
N SER A 917 1.75 -13.18 -17.22
CA SER A 917 1.32 -14.48 -16.74
C SER A 917 1.27 -15.49 -17.90
N CYS A 918 1.72 -16.72 -17.68
CA CYS A 918 1.65 -17.81 -18.68
C CYS A 918 0.23 -18.14 -19.14
N GLU A 919 -0.78 -17.72 -18.38
CA GLU A 919 -2.19 -17.87 -18.74
C GLU A 919 -2.70 -16.76 -19.66
N LEU A 920 -1.93 -15.70 -19.93
CA LEU A 920 -2.37 -14.61 -20.80
C LEU A 920 -1.96 -14.90 -22.25
N GLN A 921 -2.95 -14.97 -23.14
CA GLN A 921 -2.73 -14.96 -24.59
C GLN A 921 -2.57 -13.51 -25.07
N VAL A 922 -1.47 -13.22 -25.74
CA VAL A 922 -1.12 -11.90 -26.29
C VAL A 922 -0.86 -12.06 -27.79
N LEU A 923 -1.35 -11.13 -28.62
CA LEU A 923 -1.01 -11.10 -30.05
C LEU A 923 0.43 -10.62 -30.20
N ASP A 924 1.16 -11.23 -31.13
CA ASP A 924 2.52 -10.80 -31.45
C ASP A 924 2.51 -9.36 -31.99
N THR A 925 3.54 -8.57 -31.68
CA THR A 925 3.64 -7.14 -32.01
C THR A 925 3.38 -6.85 -33.49
N ALA A 926 3.91 -7.68 -34.39
CA ALA A 926 3.70 -7.56 -35.83
C ALA A 926 2.24 -7.70 -36.25
N ILE A 927 1.42 -8.46 -35.51
CA ILE A 927 -0.01 -8.59 -35.76
C ILE A 927 -0.73 -7.32 -35.28
N VAL A 928 -0.31 -6.76 -34.13
CA VAL A 928 -0.87 -5.52 -33.58
C VAL A 928 -0.68 -4.35 -34.54
N GLU A 929 0.53 -4.17 -35.10
CA GLU A 929 0.81 -3.14 -36.12
C GLU A 929 -0.11 -3.26 -37.34
N ARG A 930 -0.42 -4.48 -37.80
CA ARG A 930 -1.34 -4.70 -38.92
C ARG A 930 -2.80 -4.41 -38.56
N ILE A 931 -3.20 -4.64 -37.31
CA ILE A 931 -4.50 -4.22 -36.80
C ILE A 931 -4.56 -2.69 -36.81
N GLU A 932 -3.50 -2.00 -36.39
CA GLU A 932 -3.43 -0.53 -36.38
C GLU A 932 -3.58 0.04 -37.80
N GLU A 933 -2.85 -0.51 -38.78
CA GLU A 933 -2.99 -0.14 -40.20
C GLU A 933 -4.43 -0.32 -40.72
N ALA A 934 -5.08 -1.43 -40.36
CA ALA A 934 -6.46 -1.71 -40.78
C ALA A 934 -7.48 -0.76 -40.14
N VAL A 935 -7.27 -0.41 -38.86
CA VAL A 935 -8.10 0.57 -38.14
C VAL A 935 -7.92 1.97 -38.73
N GLU A 936 -6.69 2.38 -39.04
CA GLU A 936 -6.41 3.71 -39.59
C GLU A 936 -7.03 3.88 -40.98
N LYS A 937 -6.96 2.87 -41.86
CA LYS A 937 -7.64 2.86 -43.16
C LYS A 937 -9.15 3.02 -43.04
N THR A 938 -9.75 2.51 -41.97
CA THR A 938 -11.20 2.56 -41.74
C THR A 938 -11.66 3.96 -41.29
N LYS A 939 -10.81 4.73 -40.60
CA LYS A 939 -11.13 6.11 -40.18
C LYS A 939 -11.31 7.08 -41.35
N VAL A 940 -10.67 6.81 -42.49
CA VAL A 940 -10.69 7.70 -43.68
C VAL A 940 -12.02 7.66 -44.44
N ILE A 941 -12.91 6.69 -44.16
CA ILE A 941 -14.12 6.37 -44.97
C ILE A 941 -15.43 6.97 -44.37
N LEU A 942 -15.37 7.80 -43.32
CA LEU A 942 -16.53 8.14 -42.48
C LEU A 942 -17.73 8.82 -43.20
N THR A 943 -18.81 8.05 -43.39
CA THR A 943 -20.20 8.52 -43.25
C THR A 943 -20.93 7.56 -42.30
N ASN A 944 -21.39 8.06 -41.16
CA ASN A 944 -22.18 7.29 -40.20
C ASN A 944 -23.59 7.08 -40.74
N THR A 945 -24.12 5.86 -40.68
CA THR A 945 -25.51 5.59 -41.06
C THR A 945 -26.40 5.57 -39.82
N ALA A 946 -27.41 6.44 -39.80
CA ALA A 946 -28.44 6.46 -38.77
C ALA A 946 -29.59 5.52 -39.16
N SER A 947 -29.97 4.59 -38.28
CA SER A 947 -31.07 3.64 -38.51
C SER A 947 -32.05 3.67 -37.34
N SER A 948 -33.31 4.02 -37.60
CA SER A 948 -34.39 4.01 -36.60
C SER A 948 -35.08 2.65 -36.54
N CYS A 949 -35.21 2.05 -35.36
CA CYS A 949 -35.82 0.74 -35.16
C CYS A 949 -36.72 0.71 -33.89
N SER A 950 -37.77 -0.11 -33.90
CA SER A 950 -38.54 -0.48 -32.71
C SER A 950 -38.08 -1.86 -32.22
N ILE A 951 -37.53 -1.93 -31.02
CA ILE A 951 -36.86 -3.11 -30.50
C ILE A 951 -37.45 -3.56 -29.15
N PRO A 952 -37.39 -4.88 -28.84
CA PRO A 952 -37.65 -5.35 -27.48
C PRO A 952 -36.63 -4.76 -26.49
N PRO A 953 -37.01 -4.43 -25.25
CA PRO A 953 -36.11 -3.92 -24.22
C PRO A 953 -35.03 -4.94 -23.82
N THR A 954 -35.24 -6.23 -24.09
CA THR A 954 -34.26 -7.30 -23.83
C THR A 954 -33.04 -7.26 -24.75
N VAL A 955 -33.12 -6.56 -25.89
CA VAL A 955 -32.00 -6.39 -26.84
C VAL A 955 -31.36 -5.01 -26.77
N ALA A 956 -31.70 -4.21 -25.75
CA ALA A 956 -31.10 -2.90 -25.48
C ALA A 956 -30.50 -2.84 -24.08
N VAL A 957 -29.29 -2.28 -23.94
CA VAL A 957 -28.71 -1.95 -22.63
C VAL A 957 -28.81 -0.45 -22.42
N SER A 958 -29.53 -0.05 -21.38
CA SER A 958 -29.69 1.35 -20.98
C SER A 958 -28.49 1.89 -20.21
N GLU A 959 -28.09 3.13 -20.50
CA GLU A 959 -27.02 3.80 -19.77
C GLU A 959 -27.40 4.30 -18.37
N VAL A 960 -28.67 4.20 -17.96
CA VAL A 960 -29.10 4.61 -16.61
C VAL A 960 -28.94 3.49 -15.59
N LEU A 961 -28.76 2.25 -16.05
CA LEU A 961 -28.61 1.07 -15.20
C LEU A 961 -27.22 0.99 -14.54
N PRO A 962 -27.02 0.49 -13.30
CA PRO A 962 -25.68 0.20 -12.80
C PRO A 962 -24.97 -0.88 -13.64
N VAL A 963 -23.63 -0.83 -13.80
CA VAL A 963 -22.85 -1.81 -14.59
C VAL A 963 -23.14 -3.26 -14.19
N CYS A 964 -23.36 -3.52 -12.89
CA CYS A 964 -23.71 -4.86 -12.38
C CYS A 964 -25.10 -5.36 -12.79
N THR A 965 -25.95 -4.48 -13.33
CA THR A 965 -27.30 -4.79 -13.84
C THR A 965 -27.37 -4.72 -15.38
N ARG A 966 -26.38 -4.06 -16.01
CA ARG A 966 -26.14 -4.04 -17.45
C ARG A 966 -25.31 -5.26 -17.86
N CYS A 967 -25.92 -6.41 -18.12
CA CYS A 967 -25.57 -7.25 -19.28
C CYS A 967 -26.15 -8.68 -19.25
N PRO A 968 -26.73 -9.12 -20.38
CA PRO A 968 -26.78 -10.52 -20.81
C PRO A 968 -25.45 -11.04 -21.39
N SER A 969 -24.49 -10.17 -21.73
CA SER A 969 -23.28 -10.51 -22.51
C SER A 969 -22.15 -11.20 -21.73
N ILE A 970 -22.42 -11.74 -20.55
CA ILE A 970 -21.42 -12.41 -19.68
C ILE A 970 -21.08 -13.82 -20.18
N ASP A 971 -21.74 -14.29 -21.24
CA ASP A 971 -21.72 -15.71 -21.63
C ASP A 971 -21.00 -16.01 -22.95
N THR A 972 -20.61 -15.00 -23.73
CA THR A 972 -19.89 -15.21 -24.99
C THR A 972 -18.39 -15.25 -24.73
N PRO A 973 -17.70 -16.39 -24.92
CA PRO A 973 -16.24 -16.45 -24.78
C PRO A 973 -15.60 -15.44 -25.73
N LEU A 974 -14.84 -14.51 -25.18
CA LEU A 974 -14.22 -13.43 -25.95
C LEU A 974 -12.97 -13.97 -26.65
N SER A 975 -12.93 -13.86 -27.97
CA SER A 975 -11.80 -14.30 -28.79
C SER A 975 -10.83 -13.15 -29.08
N MET A 976 -9.59 -13.50 -29.42
CA MET A 976 -8.64 -12.56 -30.02
C MET A 976 -9.22 -12.00 -31.33
N PHE A 977 -8.86 -10.76 -31.70
CA PHE A 977 -9.41 -10.03 -32.84
C PHE A 977 -10.88 -9.60 -32.73
N SER A 978 -11.59 -9.97 -31.65
CA SER A 978 -12.96 -9.49 -31.40
C SER A 978 -13.00 -7.96 -31.31
N ILE A 979 -13.95 -7.34 -32.03
CA ILE A 979 -14.27 -5.93 -31.87
C ILE A 979 -15.20 -5.78 -30.66
N PHE A 980 -14.89 -4.84 -29.77
CA PHE A 980 -15.70 -4.55 -28.59
C PHE A 980 -15.93 -3.06 -28.42
N VAL A 981 -17.00 -2.72 -27.70
CA VAL A 981 -17.43 -1.34 -27.43
C VAL A 981 -17.38 -1.07 -25.93
N SER A 982 -16.83 0.07 -25.54
CA SER A 982 -16.87 0.48 -24.14
C SER A 982 -18.27 0.98 -23.76
N LEU A 983 -18.98 0.18 -22.96
CA LEU A 983 -20.32 0.49 -22.42
C LEU A 983 -20.28 1.45 -21.21
N ALA A 984 -19.08 1.72 -20.67
CA ALA A 984 -18.82 2.66 -19.58
C ALA A 984 -17.67 3.61 -19.95
N SER A 985 -17.64 4.80 -19.33
CA SER A 985 -16.43 5.64 -19.31
C SER A 985 -15.40 4.90 -18.46
N LEU A 986 -14.19 4.67 -18.96
CA LEU A 986 -13.08 4.03 -18.22
C LEU A 986 -11.86 4.93 -18.33
N SER A 987 -11.45 5.59 -17.23
CA SER A 987 -10.30 6.50 -17.11
C SER A 987 -10.02 7.38 -18.34
N GLN A 988 -9.27 6.86 -19.33
CA GLN A 988 -8.86 7.56 -20.57
C GLN A 988 -9.66 7.18 -21.84
N VAL A 989 -10.66 6.30 -21.73
CA VAL A 989 -11.45 5.79 -22.84
C VAL A 989 -12.81 6.49 -22.86
N LYS A 990 -13.02 7.35 -23.84
CA LYS A 990 -14.33 7.95 -24.11
C LYS A 990 -15.36 6.85 -24.38
N LYS A 991 -16.57 7.04 -23.84
CA LYS A 991 -17.73 6.16 -24.10
C LYS A 991 -17.91 5.97 -25.62
N SER A 992 -18.41 4.80 -26.03
CA SER A 992 -18.67 4.43 -27.44
C SER A 992 -17.45 4.21 -28.34
N THR A 993 -16.23 4.27 -27.79
CA THR A 993 -15.02 3.92 -28.55
C THR A 993 -15.02 2.43 -28.90
N LYS A 994 -15.09 2.08 -30.19
CA LYS A 994 -14.86 0.73 -30.72
C LYS A 994 -13.37 0.40 -30.67
N LYS A 995 -13.02 -0.82 -30.25
CA LYS A 995 -11.64 -1.30 -30.12
C LYS A 995 -11.51 -2.74 -30.57
N VAL A 996 -10.31 -3.10 -31.05
CA VAL A 996 -9.97 -4.49 -31.41
C VAL A 996 -9.20 -5.14 -30.26
N ARG A 997 -9.55 -6.38 -29.92
CA ARG A 997 -8.91 -7.10 -28.81
C ARG A 997 -7.60 -7.77 -29.23
N VAL A 998 -6.53 -7.45 -28.49
CA VAL A 998 -5.18 -7.96 -28.72
C VAL A 998 -4.65 -8.86 -27.59
N THR A 999 -5.42 -9.06 -26.51
CA THR A 999 -5.06 -9.92 -25.36
C THR A 999 -6.28 -10.65 -24.75
N VAL A 1000 -6.11 -11.87 -24.25
CA VAL A 1000 -7.16 -12.72 -23.60
C VAL A 1000 -6.56 -13.61 -22.50
N LYS A 1001 -7.23 -13.78 -21.35
CA LYS A 1001 -6.84 -14.75 -20.29
C LYS A 1001 -7.89 -15.89 -20.17
N PRO A 1002 -7.57 -17.17 -20.49
CA PRO A 1002 -8.55 -18.26 -20.60
C PRO A 1002 -9.19 -18.73 -19.28
N HIS A 1003 -8.51 -18.58 -18.12
CA HIS A 1003 -8.96 -19.15 -16.84
C HIS A 1003 -9.53 -18.14 -15.85
N LEU A 1004 -9.59 -16.84 -16.19
CA LEU A 1004 -10.40 -15.90 -15.42
C LEU A 1004 -11.85 -16.01 -15.91
N LEU A 1005 -12.70 -16.67 -15.13
CA LEU A 1005 -14.15 -16.55 -15.26
C LEU A 1005 -14.52 -15.06 -15.30
N PHE A 1006 -14.97 -14.62 -16.47
CA PHE A 1006 -15.69 -13.39 -16.78
C PHE A 1006 -15.82 -12.39 -15.63
N ARG A 1007 -15.07 -11.28 -15.70
CA ARG A 1007 -15.46 -9.95 -15.19
C ARG A 1007 -14.40 -8.93 -15.57
N VAL A 1008 -14.87 -7.78 -16.07
CA VAL A 1008 -14.14 -6.59 -16.55
C VAL A 1008 -12.69 -6.56 -16.06
N SER A 1009 -11.81 -7.17 -16.84
CA SER A 1009 -10.37 -7.05 -16.62
C SER A 1009 -9.90 -6.01 -17.61
N VAL A 1010 -9.68 -4.79 -17.14
CA VAL A 1010 -9.03 -3.73 -17.91
C VAL A 1010 -7.53 -4.10 -17.99
N ILE A 1011 -7.20 -5.07 -18.84
CA ILE A 1011 -5.82 -5.49 -19.09
C ILE A 1011 -5.29 -4.67 -20.26
N CYS A 1012 -4.20 -3.94 -20.01
CA CYS A 1012 -3.34 -3.23 -20.95
C CYS A 1012 -4.02 -2.64 -22.20
N LEU A 1013 -4.46 -1.38 -22.09
CA LEU A 1013 -4.42 -0.50 -23.25
C LEU A 1013 -2.99 0.06 -23.32
N ALA A 1014 -2.20 -0.45 -24.26
CA ALA A 1014 -1.19 0.40 -24.86
C ALA A 1014 -1.94 1.60 -25.45
N LEU A 1015 -1.85 2.73 -24.76
CA LEU A 1015 -2.36 4.01 -25.22
C LEU A 1015 -1.40 4.52 -26.29
N LEU A 1016 -1.73 4.31 -27.56
CA LEU A 1016 -1.26 5.18 -28.63
C LEU A 1016 -2.34 6.24 -28.85
N GLN A 1017 -2.14 7.37 -28.18
CA GLN A 1017 -2.77 8.63 -28.53
C GLN A 1017 -2.14 9.08 -29.85
N VAL A 1018 -2.70 8.67 -30.98
CA VAL A 1018 -2.38 9.34 -32.24
C VAL A 1018 -2.98 10.73 -32.13
N LYS A 1019 -2.10 11.74 -32.00
CA LYS A 1019 -2.43 13.16 -32.04
C LYS A 1019 -3.48 13.43 -33.11
N ALA A 1020 -4.67 13.83 -32.69
CA ALA A 1020 -5.54 14.62 -33.54
C ALA A 1020 -5.08 16.08 -33.35
N ILE A 1021 -4.83 16.76 -34.46
CA ILE A 1021 -4.59 18.20 -34.55
C ILE A 1021 -5.70 18.96 -33.83
#